data_AF-A0A1M7FT36-F1
#
_entry.id   AF-A0A1M7FT36-F1
#
_cell.length_a   1.000
_cell.length_b   1.000
_cell.length_c   1.000
_cell.angle_alpha   90.00
_cell.angle_beta   90.00
_cell.angle_gamma   90.00
#
_symmetry.space_group_name_H-M   'P 1'
#
loop_
_entity.id
_entity.type
_entity.pdbx_description
1 polymer ?
#
loop_
_entity_poly.entity_id
_entity_poly.type
_entity_poly.pdbx_seq_one_letter_code
_entity_poly.pdbx_strand_id
1 'polypeptide(L)'
;MVLFKNKLSFTGFAGLFANLLKTGAAISVSTLLSCSGDSSSGNPIDEQNADDVSVAETEITGVTQKGPFLMGSKVQMFEISNGHSLNQTGKSFNGKISNDKGEFKINGSKLVSQYVVLEASGYYRNEITGKNSNSELTLLAISDVKDRNTININLLTHLEYERVNYLVTEENAKVDEAKKQAQKEILKIFDIDNKNFSNSEDLNIAGSSDEDGALLAISIMLQGDRSESQLSELLTKIAIDMEKDGEWNDDSKRNEIADWAAEIVQSGRIESIRENIEKWKLSNVVPNFEKYINNFWWNNYGFAACDKDHNGKILQNANKQSEKYQTYYICKDGLWKEASALEFDTYQWASGKDGDDKYGSVNSKNCYVFEDKVWRSGNASDCSLGLRGCTALRQDTVGKGNDKIYHICDKKSWRNATTYEKDTFGWKDSTGGAIKKGNVTDTVYVFDKNIWRASSNVESKLGGCVSAIADSVGKVGSAYYICKSNKWVEASAIEYDTYRWNAGKDGDSKWGSVNTKNCYVYENKVWRRGNTSDCSLKLRGCTALRQDTVGKGSDNVWHKCDTKSWRNATTYEKDTFGWKDSTDGAIKKGYVTDSIYVFDKTVWRATSIVEAKLGGCVSAIADSVGKVGSTYYICKSNKWVEASAIEYDTYRWNAGKNGEVRSGQINKAIYYIYETNKNAWRNATTLEKDTYDHKNNKGWADGVDGEIKKGSLTDSIYVFDATAWRTADDIEKVLGGCVSAIQDSVGKVGDVYYICNPRKWNVATTLQYDTYKRECFQDGKMFNGNVNATTKYVCDNSVFRAATEIEVEADSTCTSYNRNEYYILSKYDGKNNYSYYKCTENGWIFTTDKLNQGSMIDERDGHEYKTIGIKSQMWMAENLNYAYLQPTKSLDSSSFCYNNSIDFCETYGRLYLWSAAIDSVYWANQGLVCGYAKLCSFTNRVKGVCPDGWHLPTQNEWIELANNVDPNQSSIWNTQRDFENSASEELRSTSGWFNNGYTPEPNGKDTYGFSAMPAGGRVENCGGNGFCYEKELAYFWSVDNEDYFAYDMRLSSGFKYASILGGQYKKDAYSVRCVKDDE
;
A
#
# COMPACT_ATOMS: atom_id res chain seq x y z
N MET A 1 53.12 2.08 -21.52
CA MET A 1 54.40 2.11 -22.25
C MET A 1 55.07 3.46 -21.96
N VAL A 2 56.34 3.47 -21.53
CA VAL A 2 57.32 4.58 -21.72
C VAL A 2 56.91 6.02 -21.30
N LEU A 3 57.46 6.47 -20.14
CA LEU A 3 57.98 7.84 -19.85
C LEU A 3 57.02 9.07 -19.80
N PHE A 4 57.34 10.21 -19.16
CA PHE A 4 58.03 10.51 -17.89
C PHE A 4 57.96 12.03 -17.56
N LYS A 5 57.95 12.37 -16.25
CA LYS A 5 58.57 13.58 -15.62
C LYS A 5 58.03 15.02 -15.84
N ASN A 6 58.34 15.84 -14.81
CA ASN A 6 58.60 17.30 -14.79
C ASN A 6 57.38 18.28 -14.70
N LYS A 7 57.44 19.41 -13.98
CA LYS A 7 58.57 20.06 -13.24
C LYS A 7 58.12 21.13 -12.20
N LEU A 8 58.87 21.26 -11.09
CA LEU A 8 59.12 22.48 -10.27
C LEU A 8 57.92 23.10 -9.48
N SER A 9 58.09 23.91 -8.40
CA SER A 9 59.28 24.57 -7.77
C SER A 9 59.13 24.90 -6.26
N PHE A 10 60.24 24.81 -5.48
CA PHE A 10 60.67 25.63 -4.28
C PHE A 10 59.68 25.91 -3.09
N THR A 11 60.07 26.18 -1.82
CA THR A 11 61.38 26.50 -1.16
C THR A 11 61.38 26.17 0.36
N GLY A 12 62.52 25.71 0.93
CA GLY A 12 62.95 25.92 2.34
C GLY A 12 62.34 25.05 3.46
N PHE A 13 63.03 24.74 4.57
CA PHE A 13 64.45 24.92 4.95
C PHE A 13 64.88 23.88 6.03
N ALA A 14 66.20 23.64 6.20
CA ALA A 14 66.96 22.69 7.09
C ALA A 14 66.29 22.05 8.34
N GLY A 15 66.71 20.88 8.89
CA GLY A 15 67.85 19.95 8.69
C GLY A 15 67.95 18.97 9.90
N LEU A 16 68.88 18.00 10.06
CA LEU A 16 70.04 17.58 9.26
C LEU A 16 70.59 16.18 9.74
N PHE A 17 70.64 15.15 8.87
CA PHE A 17 71.56 13.96 8.87
C PHE A 17 71.51 12.89 10.03
N ALA A 18 72.07 11.67 9.92
CA ALA A 18 72.23 10.68 8.81
C ALA A 18 72.94 9.36 9.27
N ASN A 19 72.56 8.19 8.70
CA ASN A 19 73.36 6.93 8.58
C ASN A 19 73.79 6.20 9.90
N LEU A 20 74.32 4.97 9.95
CA LEU A 20 74.78 3.96 8.95
C LEU A 20 74.57 2.50 9.48
N LEU A 21 75.07 1.46 8.79
CA LEU A 21 74.79 0.02 8.99
C LEU A 21 75.97 -0.79 9.59
N LYS A 22 75.65 -1.98 10.18
CA LYS A 22 76.55 -3.00 10.79
C LYS A 22 77.11 -2.60 12.18
N THR A 23 77.58 -3.47 13.08
CA THR A 23 77.92 -4.92 13.09
C THR A 23 77.28 -5.65 14.31
N GLY A 24 77.61 -6.92 14.58
CA GLY A 24 77.13 -7.67 15.76
C GLY A 24 78.19 -8.46 16.52
N ALA A 25 77.73 -9.17 17.56
CA ALA A 25 78.41 -10.18 18.42
C ALA A 25 79.26 -9.71 19.65
N ALA A 26 78.65 -9.89 20.84
CA ALA A 26 79.23 -10.46 22.08
C ALA A 26 80.23 -9.67 22.98
N ILE A 27 80.43 -10.23 24.20
CA ILE A 27 81.53 -10.05 25.20
C ILE A 27 81.33 -9.01 26.35
N SER A 28 80.79 -9.53 27.47
CA SER A 28 81.24 -9.48 28.88
C SER A 28 81.65 -8.18 29.65
N VAL A 29 81.10 -8.07 30.88
CA VAL A 29 81.78 -7.82 32.18
C VAL A 29 82.26 -6.40 32.57
N SER A 30 81.47 -5.81 33.49
CA SER A 30 81.80 -5.27 34.84
C SER A 30 83.08 -4.45 35.15
N THR A 31 82.84 -3.37 35.91
CA THR A 31 83.70 -2.68 36.92
C THR A 31 82.75 -1.76 37.74
N LEU A 32 82.89 -1.31 38.99
CA LEU A 32 83.64 -1.51 40.28
C LEU A 32 82.75 -0.75 41.34
N LEU A 33 82.75 -0.80 42.69
CA LEU A 33 83.44 -1.39 43.87
C LEU A 33 82.46 -1.13 45.08
N SER A 34 82.51 -1.63 46.33
CA SER A 34 83.47 -2.42 47.13
C SER A 34 82.77 -3.13 48.35
N CYS A 35 83.59 -3.64 49.28
CA CYS A 35 83.41 -4.00 50.71
C CYS A 35 82.26 -3.38 51.53
N SER A 36 81.74 -3.98 52.62
CA SER A 36 81.84 -5.34 53.23
C SER A 36 80.96 -5.38 54.52
N GLY A 37 80.47 -6.49 55.07
CA GLY A 37 80.55 -7.91 54.68
C GLY A 37 81.24 -8.80 55.74
N ASP A 38 80.47 -9.55 56.54
CA ASP A 38 80.94 -10.56 57.53
C ASP A 38 79.88 -11.69 57.73
N SER A 39 80.20 -12.80 58.40
CA SER A 39 79.44 -14.07 58.28
C SER A 39 78.97 -14.74 59.59
N SER A 40 77.69 -15.14 59.66
CA SER A 40 77.22 -16.28 60.49
C SER A 40 75.82 -16.78 60.08
N SER A 41 75.54 -18.06 60.31
CA SER A 41 74.27 -18.74 60.00
C SER A 41 73.12 -18.45 60.98
N GLY A 42 71.90 -18.31 60.49
CA GLY A 42 70.69 -18.30 61.32
C GLY A 42 69.38 -18.50 60.54
N ASN A 43 68.69 -19.61 60.81
CA ASN A 43 67.25 -19.79 60.57
C ASN A 43 66.60 -20.06 61.95
N PRO A 44 65.34 -19.68 62.18
CA PRO A 44 64.52 -18.63 61.57
C PRO A 44 64.01 -17.64 62.66
N ILE A 45 63.04 -16.75 62.32
CA ILE A 45 61.81 -16.41 63.09
C ILE A 45 61.26 -15.05 62.62
N ASP A 46 60.08 -15.11 61.99
CA ASP A 46 58.89 -14.25 62.15
C ASP A 46 59.03 -12.73 62.46
N GLU A 47 58.63 -11.88 61.51
CA GLU A 47 58.15 -10.50 61.77
C GLU A 47 56.79 -10.25 61.07
N GLN A 48 55.72 -10.80 61.66
CA GLN A 48 54.39 -10.19 61.85
C GLN A 48 53.66 -9.53 60.65
N ASN A 49 52.51 -10.13 60.29
CA ASN A 49 51.47 -9.51 59.46
C ASN A 49 50.95 -8.19 60.04
N ALA A 50 50.62 -7.22 59.19
CA ALA A 50 50.15 -5.88 59.58
C ALA A 50 48.74 -5.50 59.05
N ASP A 51 48.03 -6.42 58.38
CA ASP A 51 46.84 -6.10 57.57
C ASP A 51 45.48 -6.35 58.26
N ASP A 52 45.46 -6.93 59.46
CA ASP A 52 44.23 -7.33 60.15
C ASP A 52 43.74 -6.22 61.12
N VAL A 53 43.11 -5.18 60.55
CA VAL A 53 42.53 -4.07 61.32
C VAL A 53 41.09 -4.40 61.71
N SER A 54 40.85 -4.59 63.02
CA SER A 54 39.51 -4.85 63.54
C SER A 54 38.59 -3.64 63.38
N VAL A 55 37.56 -3.79 62.54
CA VAL A 55 36.59 -2.73 62.25
C VAL A 55 35.54 -2.69 63.37
N ALA A 56 35.33 -1.50 63.96
CA ALA A 56 34.29 -1.27 64.95
C ALA A 56 32.88 -1.44 64.33
N GLU A 57 31.81 -1.46 65.14
CA GLU A 57 30.44 -1.80 64.69
C GLU A 57 29.97 -1.00 63.46
N THR A 58 30.15 -1.58 62.27
CA THR A 58 29.82 -0.98 60.98
C THR A 58 28.47 -1.43 60.48
N GLU A 59 27.59 -0.45 60.27
CA GLU A 59 26.37 -0.59 59.48
C GLU A 59 26.72 -0.38 58.00
N ILE A 60 26.69 -1.46 57.22
CA ILE A 60 26.95 -1.43 55.78
C ILE A 60 25.63 -1.19 55.05
N THR A 61 25.65 -0.21 54.14
CA THR A 61 24.49 0.17 53.30
C THR A 61 24.88 0.19 51.82
N GLY A 62 23.91 0.25 50.92
CA GLY A 62 24.19 0.30 49.49
C GLY A 62 22.95 0.03 48.65
N VAL A 63 23.12 -0.06 47.33
CA VAL A 63 22.07 -0.46 46.38
C VAL A 63 22.49 -1.66 45.54
N THR A 64 21.57 -2.58 45.26
CA THR A 64 21.77 -3.67 44.28
C THR A 64 21.11 -3.35 42.95
N GLN A 65 21.91 -3.27 41.88
CA GLN A 65 21.51 -2.65 40.61
C GLN A 65 22.06 -3.38 39.36
N LYS A 66 21.17 -4.16 38.73
CA LYS A 66 21.16 -4.39 37.28
C LYS A 66 20.33 -3.25 36.67
N GLY A 67 19.01 -3.42 36.62
CA GLY A 67 18.10 -2.40 37.16
C GLY A 67 17.89 -2.64 38.67
N PRO A 68 17.05 -1.85 39.37
CA PRO A 68 16.80 -2.05 40.80
C PRO A 68 16.32 -3.47 41.11
N PHE A 69 16.99 -4.13 42.06
CA PHE A 69 16.50 -5.40 42.62
C PHE A 69 15.21 -5.16 43.42
N LEU A 70 14.31 -6.13 43.43
CA LEU A 70 12.99 -5.96 44.05
C LEU A 70 13.06 -6.01 45.58
N MET A 71 12.15 -5.26 46.23
CA MET A 71 12.01 -5.26 47.69
C MET A 71 11.78 -6.69 48.21
N GLY A 72 12.61 -7.12 49.16
CA GLY A 72 12.58 -8.48 49.73
C GLY A 72 13.63 -9.44 49.15
N SER A 73 14.29 -9.12 48.04
CA SER A 73 15.44 -9.89 47.53
C SER A 73 16.59 -9.96 48.55
N LYS A 74 17.40 -11.02 48.47
CA LYS A 74 18.40 -11.36 49.48
C LYS A 74 19.69 -10.60 49.24
N VAL A 75 20.36 -10.18 50.30
CA VAL A 75 21.76 -9.72 50.26
C VAL A 75 22.52 -10.40 51.39
N GLN A 76 23.62 -11.08 51.09
CA GLN A 76 24.51 -11.72 52.04
C GLN A 76 25.87 -11.00 52.01
N MET A 77 26.50 -10.84 53.16
CA MET A 77 27.86 -10.31 53.29
C MET A 77 28.74 -11.34 54.00
N PHE A 78 29.83 -11.74 53.37
CA PHE A 78 30.81 -12.70 53.86
C PHE A 78 32.08 -11.97 54.29
N GLU A 79 32.59 -12.28 55.48
CA GLU A 79 33.87 -11.75 55.96
C GLU A 79 35.03 -12.49 55.29
N ILE A 80 36.03 -11.74 54.82
CA ILE A 80 37.22 -12.24 54.13
C ILE A 80 38.44 -12.11 55.05
N SER A 81 39.25 -13.16 55.13
CA SER A 81 40.31 -13.32 56.13
C SER A 81 41.50 -12.35 56.01
N ASN A 82 41.78 -11.81 54.83
CA ASN A 82 42.81 -10.80 54.56
C ASN A 82 42.78 -10.40 53.06
N GLY A 83 43.33 -9.23 52.75
CA GLY A 83 43.44 -8.69 51.38
C GLY A 83 44.55 -9.29 50.51
N HIS A 84 44.99 -10.52 50.80
CA HIS A 84 46.03 -11.23 50.05
C HIS A 84 45.55 -12.62 49.58
N SER A 85 44.91 -13.39 50.46
CA SER A 85 44.46 -14.76 50.15
C SER A 85 42.97 -14.88 49.84
N LEU A 86 42.18 -13.83 50.12
CA LEU A 86 40.74 -13.69 49.88
C LEU A 86 39.82 -14.83 50.39
N ASN A 87 40.34 -15.75 51.22
CA ASN A 87 39.55 -16.84 51.80
C ASN A 87 38.48 -16.31 52.77
N GLN A 88 37.25 -16.81 52.66
CA GLN A 88 36.16 -16.52 53.61
C GLN A 88 36.49 -17.04 55.01
N THR A 89 36.15 -16.30 56.06
CA THR A 89 36.34 -16.73 57.46
C THR A 89 35.24 -17.69 57.97
N GLY A 90 34.16 -17.85 57.19
CA GLY A 90 32.94 -18.56 57.60
C GLY A 90 31.94 -17.70 58.39
N LYS A 91 32.23 -16.41 58.67
CA LYS A 91 31.18 -15.48 59.13
C LYS A 91 30.39 -14.95 57.93
N SER A 92 29.07 -15.02 58.01
CA SER A 92 28.15 -14.34 57.10
C SER A 92 27.12 -13.50 57.85
N PHE A 93 26.66 -12.43 57.20
CA PHE A 93 25.68 -11.48 57.72
C PHE A 93 24.58 -11.29 56.67
N ASN A 94 23.32 -11.46 57.08
CA ASN A 94 22.18 -11.44 56.17
C ASN A 94 21.44 -10.10 56.23
N GLY A 95 21.18 -9.53 55.05
CA GLY A 95 20.29 -8.41 54.82
C GLY A 95 19.25 -8.72 53.75
N LYS A 96 18.52 -7.69 53.35
CA LYS A 96 17.54 -7.75 52.26
C LYS A 96 17.37 -6.37 51.62
N ILE A 97 16.91 -6.35 50.38
CA ILE A 97 16.44 -5.13 49.72
C ILE A 97 15.23 -4.59 50.47
N SER A 98 15.29 -3.30 50.82
CA SER A 98 14.34 -2.63 51.71
C SER A 98 13.31 -1.75 50.99
N ASN A 99 13.54 -1.41 49.71
CA ASN A 99 12.63 -0.61 48.89
C ASN A 99 12.85 -0.82 47.38
N ASP A 100 11.99 -0.18 46.58
CA ASP A 100 11.96 -0.22 45.10
C ASP A 100 13.21 0.32 44.37
N LYS A 101 14.20 0.88 45.08
CA LYS A 101 15.46 1.38 44.49
C LYS A 101 16.62 0.39 44.56
N GLY A 102 16.41 -0.78 45.19
CA GLY A 102 17.47 -1.74 45.46
C GLY A 102 18.25 -1.46 46.75
N GLU A 103 17.81 -0.51 47.61
CA GLU A 103 18.56 -0.12 48.82
C GLU A 103 18.55 -1.23 49.88
N PHE A 104 19.73 -1.63 50.37
CA PHE A 104 19.91 -2.61 51.44
C PHE A 104 20.68 -2.05 52.65
N LYS A 105 20.62 -2.80 53.76
CA LYS A 105 21.30 -2.50 55.01
C LYS A 105 21.66 -3.81 55.74
N ILE A 106 22.93 -3.93 56.15
CA ILE A 106 23.51 -5.09 56.85
C ILE A 106 24.27 -4.60 58.08
N ASN A 107 24.04 -5.25 59.22
CA ASN A 107 24.74 -4.93 60.47
C ASN A 107 26.00 -5.82 60.60
N GLY A 108 27.16 -5.33 60.19
CA GLY A 108 28.45 -6.03 60.24
C GLY A 108 29.11 -6.05 61.62
N SER A 109 28.35 -6.22 62.70
CA SER A 109 28.92 -6.17 64.05
C SER A 109 29.85 -7.36 64.32
N LYS A 110 31.10 -7.07 64.69
CA LYS A 110 32.22 -8.02 64.90
C LYS A 110 32.91 -8.53 63.62
N LEU A 111 33.00 -7.69 62.59
CA LEU A 111 34.07 -7.84 61.60
C LEU A 111 35.44 -7.75 62.30
N VAL A 112 36.35 -8.65 61.93
CA VAL A 112 37.73 -8.74 62.44
C VAL A 112 38.74 -8.27 61.39
N SER A 113 38.42 -8.51 60.11
CA SER A 113 39.12 -8.00 58.93
C SER A 113 38.29 -6.89 58.27
N GLN A 114 38.97 -5.99 57.55
CA GLN A 114 38.36 -4.92 56.77
C GLN A 114 37.82 -5.34 55.39
N TYR A 115 38.00 -6.62 54.99
CA TYR A 115 37.62 -7.11 53.67
C TYR A 115 36.32 -7.91 53.70
N VAL A 116 35.41 -7.60 52.77
CA VAL A 116 34.11 -8.29 52.62
C VAL A 116 33.81 -8.63 51.16
N VAL A 117 33.06 -9.71 50.95
CA VAL A 117 32.34 -9.99 49.70
C VAL A 117 30.85 -9.87 49.98
N LEU A 118 30.13 -9.15 49.12
CA LEU A 118 28.68 -9.13 49.12
C LEU A 118 28.15 -9.92 47.92
N GLU A 119 27.07 -10.65 48.18
CA GLU A 119 26.29 -11.39 47.21
C GLU A 119 24.85 -10.89 47.29
N ALA A 120 24.23 -10.57 46.17
CA ALA A 120 22.82 -10.19 46.13
C ALA A 120 22.07 -10.99 45.07
N SER A 121 21.02 -11.68 45.48
CA SER A 121 20.23 -12.59 44.64
C SER A 121 18.75 -12.21 44.66
N GLY A 122 18.17 -12.06 43.47
CA GLY A 122 16.75 -11.75 43.34
C GLY A 122 16.33 -11.30 41.96
N TYR A 123 15.02 -11.13 41.82
CA TYR A 123 14.40 -10.47 40.67
C TYR A 123 14.79 -8.98 40.61
N TYR A 124 14.85 -8.42 39.40
CA TYR A 124 15.20 -7.03 39.14
C TYR A 124 14.23 -6.39 38.15
N ARG A 125 14.22 -5.05 38.05
CA ARG A 125 13.49 -4.36 36.98
C ARG A 125 14.35 -4.28 35.72
N ASN A 126 13.86 -4.80 34.61
CA ASN A 126 14.54 -4.84 33.32
C ASN A 126 14.32 -3.50 32.58
N GLU A 127 15.41 -2.79 32.29
CA GLU A 127 15.41 -1.45 31.69
C GLU A 127 14.80 -1.45 30.28
N ILE A 128 15.02 -2.54 29.55
CA ILE A 128 14.65 -2.71 28.14
C ILE A 128 13.14 -2.94 27.97
N THR A 129 12.54 -3.69 28.88
CA THR A 129 11.10 -4.03 28.84
C THR A 129 10.24 -3.19 29.78
N GLY A 130 10.85 -2.49 30.75
CA GLY A 130 10.17 -1.74 31.81
C GLY A 130 9.48 -2.62 32.87
N LYS A 131 9.56 -3.94 32.75
CA LYS A 131 8.91 -4.94 33.61
C LYS A 131 9.89 -5.49 34.66
N ASN A 132 9.38 -6.29 35.59
CA ASN A 132 10.22 -7.16 36.42
C ASN A 132 10.79 -8.31 35.56
N SER A 133 11.93 -8.85 35.97
CA SER A 133 12.55 -10.04 35.39
C SER A 133 11.72 -11.31 35.66
N ASN A 134 11.86 -12.32 34.80
CA ASN A 134 11.16 -13.61 34.94
C ASN A 134 11.93 -14.62 35.82
N SER A 135 13.23 -14.41 36.05
CA SER A 135 14.03 -15.17 37.02
C SER A 135 14.82 -14.24 37.95
N GLU A 136 15.39 -14.81 39.01
CA GLU A 136 16.41 -14.14 39.80
C GLU A 136 17.73 -14.03 39.01
N LEU A 137 18.53 -13.02 39.36
CA LEU A 137 19.94 -12.87 38.99
C LEU A 137 20.76 -12.74 40.28
N THR A 138 21.99 -13.26 40.29
CA THR A 138 22.95 -13.06 41.38
C THR A 138 24.05 -12.11 40.92
N LEU A 139 24.37 -11.10 41.73
CA LEU A 139 25.49 -10.18 41.53
C LEU A 139 26.43 -10.25 42.74
N LEU A 140 27.72 -10.03 42.47
CA LEU A 140 28.78 -10.03 43.47
C LEU A 140 29.42 -8.65 43.58
N ALA A 141 30.07 -8.38 44.71
CA ALA A 141 30.95 -7.24 44.93
C ALA A 141 32.02 -7.59 45.98
N ILE A 142 33.27 -7.24 45.74
CA ILE A 142 34.36 -7.29 46.73
C ILE A 142 34.74 -5.86 47.15
N SER A 143 34.93 -5.62 48.44
CA SER A 143 35.28 -4.28 48.96
C SER A 143 36.13 -4.31 50.23
N ASP A 144 36.91 -3.25 50.39
CA ASP A 144 37.53 -2.83 51.65
C ASP A 144 36.59 -1.83 52.35
N VAL A 145 36.25 -2.09 53.62
CA VAL A 145 35.31 -1.32 54.46
C VAL A 145 36.00 -0.49 55.54
N LYS A 146 37.34 -0.43 55.56
CA LYS A 146 38.12 0.31 56.54
C LYS A 146 37.71 1.78 56.67
N ASP A 147 37.55 2.44 55.52
CA ASP A 147 37.29 3.88 55.41
C ASP A 147 35.93 4.18 54.73
N ARG A 148 35.05 3.17 54.55
CA ARG A 148 33.70 3.34 53.94
C ARG A 148 32.64 2.43 54.58
N ASN A 149 31.39 2.88 54.55
CA ASN A 149 30.22 2.11 54.99
C ASN A 149 29.09 1.99 53.93
N THR A 150 29.35 2.49 52.71
CA THR A 150 28.44 2.37 51.56
C THR A 150 29.14 1.55 50.47
N ILE A 151 28.45 0.54 49.94
CA ILE A 151 28.97 -0.40 48.94
C ILE A 151 27.82 -0.80 48.02
N ASN A 152 27.81 -0.31 46.78
CA ASN A 152 26.82 -0.68 45.78
C ASN A 152 27.23 -2.01 45.11
N ILE A 153 26.24 -2.83 44.76
CA ILE A 153 26.42 -4.11 44.09
C ILE A 153 25.80 -3.98 42.70
N ASN A 154 26.62 -3.97 41.65
CA ASN A 154 26.18 -3.72 40.29
C ASN A 154 26.95 -4.58 39.27
N LEU A 155 26.71 -4.37 37.98
CA LEU A 155 27.38 -5.17 36.94
C LEU A 155 28.90 -4.98 36.89
N LEU A 156 29.43 -3.80 37.21
CA LEU A 156 30.88 -3.59 37.23
C LEU A 156 31.50 -4.35 38.41
N THR A 157 30.90 -4.29 39.60
CA THR A 157 31.39 -5.03 40.78
C THR A 157 31.30 -6.56 40.62
N HIS A 158 30.37 -7.04 39.79
CA HIS A 158 30.21 -8.45 39.48
C HIS A 158 31.20 -8.92 38.40
N LEU A 159 31.37 -8.15 37.31
CA LEU A 159 32.32 -8.48 36.24
C LEU A 159 33.78 -8.36 36.70
N GLU A 160 34.09 -7.46 37.63
CA GLU A 160 35.45 -7.34 38.19
C GLU A 160 35.78 -8.42 39.21
N TYR A 161 34.80 -9.18 39.73
CA TYR A 161 34.98 -10.05 40.90
C TYR A 161 36.09 -11.10 40.70
N GLU A 162 36.01 -11.92 39.66
CA GLU A 162 37.02 -12.96 39.38
C GLU A 162 38.37 -12.35 38.99
N ARG A 163 38.36 -11.21 38.26
CA ARG A 163 39.58 -10.49 37.87
C ARG A 163 40.31 -9.91 39.07
N VAL A 164 39.59 -9.32 40.02
CA VAL A 164 40.17 -8.81 41.29
C VAL A 164 40.67 -9.97 42.14
N ASN A 165 39.96 -11.10 42.17
CA ASN A 165 40.41 -12.30 42.86
C ASN A 165 41.76 -12.78 42.29
N TYR A 166 41.87 -12.96 40.97
CA TYR A 166 43.11 -13.35 40.29
C TYR A 166 44.28 -12.37 40.54
N LEU A 167 44.04 -11.06 40.37
CA LEU A 167 45.07 -10.03 40.58
C LEU A 167 45.59 -10.01 42.02
N VAL A 168 44.74 -10.29 43.01
CA VAL A 168 45.13 -10.32 44.42
C VAL A 168 45.84 -11.63 44.78
N THR A 169 45.32 -12.81 44.39
CA THR A 169 45.88 -14.10 44.84
C THR A 169 47.07 -14.58 44.01
N GLU A 170 47.09 -14.32 42.69
CA GLU A 170 48.13 -14.82 41.77
C GLU A 170 49.17 -13.74 41.42
N GLU A 171 48.75 -12.46 41.25
CA GLU A 171 49.67 -11.34 40.96
C GLU A 171 50.12 -10.55 42.21
N ASN A 172 49.58 -10.85 43.40
CA ASN A 172 49.89 -10.18 44.66
C ASN A 172 49.65 -8.65 44.62
N ALA A 173 48.63 -8.20 43.87
CA ALA A 173 48.16 -6.82 43.90
C ALA A 173 47.35 -6.54 45.18
N LYS A 174 47.30 -5.27 45.64
CA LYS A 174 46.35 -4.87 46.70
C LYS A 174 44.94 -4.82 46.15
N VAL A 175 43.93 -5.07 47.00
CA VAL A 175 42.51 -5.05 46.61
C VAL A 175 42.10 -3.70 45.97
N ASP A 176 42.61 -2.56 46.43
CA ASP A 176 42.27 -1.24 45.87
C ASP A 176 42.98 -0.92 44.55
N GLU A 177 44.19 -1.46 44.35
CA GLU A 177 44.95 -1.38 43.10
C GLU A 177 44.32 -2.32 42.05
N ALA A 178 44.00 -3.56 42.44
CA ALA A 178 43.35 -4.57 41.62
C ALA A 178 41.96 -4.13 41.12
N LYS A 179 41.10 -3.58 41.99
CA LYS A 179 39.78 -3.08 41.59
C LYS A 179 39.86 -1.95 40.55
N LYS A 180 40.80 -1.01 40.73
CA LYS A 180 41.02 0.09 39.75
C LYS A 180 41.57 -0.41 38.42
N GLN A 181 42.34 -1.49 38.42
CA GLN A 181 42.78 -2.16 37.20
C GLN A 181 41.62 -2.89 36.51
N ALA A 182 40.90 -3.75 37.23
CA ALA A 182 39.78 -4.54 36.70
C ALA A 182 38.66 -3.66 36.14
N GLN A 183 38.25 -2.60 36.87
CA GLN A 183 37.28 -1.63 36.37
C GLN A 183 37.75 -0.98 35.06
N LYS A 184 39.03 -0.60 34.96
CA LYS A 184 39.61 0.03 33.77
C LYS A 184 39.64 -0.93 32.58
N GLU A 185 39.92 -2.21 32.82
CA GLU A 185 39.86 -3.28 31.84
C GLU A 185 38.42 -3.46 31.31
N ILE A 186 37.42 -3.50 32.19
CA ILE A 186 35.98 -3.60 31.82
C ILE A 186 35.53 -2.36 31.03
N LEU A 187 35.84 -1.15 31.49
CA LEU A 187 35.41 0.08 30.82
C LEU A 187 36.08 0.24 29.44
N LYS A 188 37.35 -0.18 29.29
CA LYS A 188 38.04 -0.25 27.99
C LYS A 188 37.29 -1.14 26.99
N ILE A 189 36.74 -2.29 27.41
CA ILE A 189 36.02 -3.22 26.53
C ILE A 189 34.78 -2.56 25.87
N PHE A 190 34.09 -1.69 26.60
CA PHE A 190 32.94 -0.90 26.11
C PHE A 190 33.34 0.46 25.49
N ASP A 191 34.62 0.66 25.17
CA ASP A 191 35.20 1.90 24.64
C ASP A 191 34.97 3.16 25.53
N ILE A 192 34.96 2.98 26.86
CA ILE A 192 34.74 4.03 27.86
C ILE A 192 36.07 4.49 28.48
N ASP A 193 36.34 5.80 28.43
CA ASP A 193 37.51 6.41 29.07
C ASP A 193 37.24 6.71 30.56
N ASN A 194 37.93 6.00 31.45
CA ASN A 194 37.66 6.02 32.90
C ASN A 194 38.55 6.97 33.74
N LYS A 195 39.36 7.83 33.11
CA LYS A 195 40.44 8.61 33.78
C LYS A 195 40.09 9.38 35.06
N ASN A 196 38.82 9.65 35.35
CA ASN A 196 38.36 10.38 36.53
C ASN A 196 37.19 9.68 37.26
N PHE A 197 36.93 8.40 37.01
CA PHE A 197 35.80 7.69 37.63
C PHE A 197 36.09 7.27 39.08
N SER A 198 35.04 7.19 39.90
CA SER A 198 35.03 6.55 41.22
C SER A 198 35.06 5.01 41.09
N ASN A 199 35.19 4.27 42.20
CA ASN A 199 35.31 2.80 42.14
C ASN A 199 33.95 2.16 41.80
N SER A 200 33.93 0.95 41.25
CA SER A 200 32.70 0.29 40.76
C SER A 200 31.56 0.24 41.77
N GLU A 201 31.88 0.05 43.05
CA GLU A 201 30.97 0.01 44.20
C GLU A 201 30.48 1.39 44.67
N ASP A 202 31.01 2.49 44.13
CA ASP A 202 30.56 3.86 44.44
C ASP A 202 29.47 4.33 43.44
N LEU A 203 29.48 3.82 42.20
CA LEU A 203 28.55 4.17 41.11
C LEU A 203 27.11 3.68 41.33
N ASN A 204 26.11 4.38 40.79
CA ASN A 204 24.68 4.12 41.00
C ASN A 204 23.84 4.45 39.76
N ILE A 205 23.07 3.51 39.19
CA ILE A 205 22.25 3.76 37.97
C ILE A 205 21.16 4.85 38.15
N ALA A 206 20.80 5.16 39.39
CA ALA A 206 19.87 6.23 39.75
C ALA A 206 20.58 7.55 40.11
N GLY A 207 21.90 7.60 40.02
CA GLY A 207 22.69 8.82 40.17
C GLY A 207 22.48 9.80 39.01
N SER A 208 23.38 10.76 38.89
CA SER A 208 23.25 11.87 37.91
C SER A 208 24.58 12.34 37.33
N SER A 209 25.65 11.59 37.57
CA SER A 209 26.99 11.85 37.04
C SER A 209 27.18 11.24 35.64
N ASP A 210 28.34 11.54 35.04
CA ASP A 210 28.76 10.96 33.77
C ASP A 210 29.15 9.46 33.93
N GLU A 211 29.67 9.08 35.11
CA GLU A 211 30.03 7.71 35.48
C GLU A 211 28.81 6.81 35.75
N ASP A 212 27.77 7.34 36.43
CA ASP A 212 26.47 6.66 36.57
C ASP A 212 25.86 6.33 35.19
N GLY A 213 26.03 7.23 34.22
CA GLY A 213 25.62 7.05 32.82
C GLY A 213 26.38 5.93 32.11
N ALA A 214 27.66 5.72 32.44
CA ALA A 214 28.45 4.63 31.89
C ALA A 214 28.02 3.26 32.46
N LEU A 215 27.78 3.16 33.77
CA LEU A 215 27.23 1.95 34.40
C LEU A 215 25.87 1.58 33.80
N LEU A 216 24.97 2.56 33.67
CA LEU A 216 23.64 2.35 33.07
C LEU A 216 23.73 1.93 31.60
N ALA A 217 24.63 2.52 30.81
CA ALA A 217 24.85 2.12 29.41
C ALA A 217 25.31 0.67 29.29
N ILE A 218 26.29 0.24 30.10
CA ILE A 218 26.77 -1.15 30.16
C ILE A 218 25.63 -2.09 30.55
N SER A 219 24.80 -1.69 31.52
CA SER A 219 23.63 -2.47 31.96
C SER A 219 22.58 -2.67 30.86
N ILE A 220 22.33 -1.64 30.05
CA ILE A 220 21.42 -1.69 28.90
C ILE A 220 22.01 -2.57 27.78
N MET A 221 23.29 -2.40 27.44
CA MET A 221 23.96 -3.15 26.37
C MET A 221 24.13 -4.65 26.68
N LEU A 222 24.41 -5.01 27.93
CA LEU A 222 24.52 -6.41 28.34
C LEU A 222 23.16 -7.11 28.39
N GLN A 223 22.10 -6.42 28.84
CA GLN A 223 20.73 -6.96 28.78
C GLN A 223 20.32 -7.25 27.35
N GLY A 224 20.45 -6.28 26.44
CA GLY A 224 19.97 -6.44 25.07
C GLY A 224 18.50 -6.87 24.99
N ASP A 225 18.15 -7.68 24.00
CA ASP A 225 16.92 -8.48 23.96
C ASP A 225 17.10 -9.90 24.52
N ARG A 226 18.09 -10.10 25.42
CA ARG A 226 18.43 -11.40 25.98
C ARG A 226 17.51 -11.75 27.14
N SER A 227 17.17 -13.04 27.26
CA SER A 227 16.51 -13.57 28.46
C SER A 227 17.41 -13.41 29.69
N GLU A 228 16.82 -13.51 30.88
CA GLU A 228 17.55 -13.50 32.15
C GLU A 228 18.64 -14.59 32.20
N SER A 229 18.33 -15.78 31.67
CA SER A 229 19.27 -16.90 31.56
C SER A 229 20.43 -16.60 30.60
N GLN A 230 20.17 -16.01 29.43
CA GLN A 230 21.18 -15.60 28.46
C GLN A 230 22.05 -14.44 28.98
N LEU A 231 21.49 -13.52 29.78
CA LEU A 231 22.26 -12.50 30.48
C LEU A 231 23.20 -13.13 31.51
N SER A 232 22.71 -14.04 32.34
CA SER A 232 23.52 -14.74 33.35
C SER A 232 24.67 -15.54 32.71
N GLU A 233 24.40 -16.23 31.59
CA GLU A 233 25.42 -16.90 30.79
C GLU A 233 26.46 -15.92 30.20
N LEU A 234 26.01 -14.77 29.68
CA LEU A 234 26.87 -13.73 29.11
C LEU A 234 27.80 -13.11 30.17
N LEU A 235 27.27 -12.74 31.34
CA LEU A 235 28.06 -12.19 32.45
C LEU A 235 29.13 -13.18 32.93
N THR A 236 28.74 -14.45 33.10
CA THR A 236 29.65 -15.55 33.46
C THR A 236 30.77 -15.72 32.42
N LYS A 237 30.44 -15.69 31.12
CA LYS A 237 31.41 -15.82 30.02
C LYS A 237 32.40 -14.66 29.96
N ILE A 238 31.93 -13.42 30.15
CA ILE A 238 32.82 -12.24 30.19
C ILE A 238 33.78 -12.35 31.39
N ALA A 239 33.27 -12.65 32.59
CA ALA A 239 34.09 -12.74 33.80
C ALA A 239 35.18 -13.83 33.72
N ILE A 240 34.87 -14.99 33.12
CA ILE A 240 35.84 -16.10 32.93
C ILE A 240 36.91 -15.76 31.89
N ASP A 241 36.55 -15.13 30.77
CA ASP A 241 37.51 -14.73 29.73
C ASP A 241 38.47 -13.64 30.27
N MET A 242 37.91 -12.63 30.95
CA MET A 242 38.68 -11.52 31.53
C MET A 242 39.58 -11.90 32.72
N GLU A 243 39.34 -13.02 33.41
CA GLU A 243 39.97 -13.42 34.68
C GLU A 243 41.49 -13.14 34.70
N LYS A 244 42.20 -13.54 33.65
CA LYS A 244 43.67 -13.69 33.66
C LYS A 244 44.43 -12.57 32.97
N ASP A 245 43.88 -11.93 31.93
CA ASP A 245 44.54 -10.86 31.18
C ASP A 245 43.75 -9.53 31.14
N GLY A 246 42.48 -9.52 31.57
CA GLY A 246 41.62 -8.34 31.51
C GLY A 246 41.13 -8.00 30.10
N GLU A 247 41.22 -8.92 29.13
CA GLU A 247 40.70 -8.73 27.78
C GLU A 247 39.41 -9.56 27.57
N TRP A 248 38.56 -9.14 26.64
CA TRP A 248 37.37 -9.91 26.23
C TRP A 248 37.51 -10.26 24.75
N ASN A 249 37.68 -11.55 24.48
CA ASN A 249 38.15 -12.12 23.23
C ASN A 249 36.99 -12.60 22.33
N ASP A 250 35.74 -12.47 22.77
CA ASP A 250 34.55 -12.74 21.96
C ASP A 250 34.15 -11.53 21.10
N ASP A 251 34.95 -11.27 20.06
CA ASP A 251 34.63 -10.29 19.00
C ASP A 251 33.21 -10.50 18.45
N SER A 252 32.75 -11.76 18.32
CA SER A 252 31.44 -12.06 17.76
C SER A 252 30.32 -11.50 18.64
N LYS A 253 30.40 -11.71 19.96
CA LYS A 253 29.44 -11.18 20.93
C LYS A 253 29.59 -9.68 21.12
N ARG A 254 30.82 -9.13 21.04
CA ARG A 254 31.07 -7.68 21.03
C ARG A 254 30.37 -7.00 19.85
N ASN A 255 30.43 -7.61 18.67
CA ASN A 255 29.77 -7.13 17.46
C ASN A 255 28.24 -7.30 17.53
N GLU A 256 27.72 -8.40 18.07
CA GLU A 256 26.27 -8.59 18.33
C GLU A 256 25.70 -7.48 19.23
N ILE A 257 26.42 -7.09 20.30
CA ILE A 257 26.01 -5.98 21.16
C ILE A 257 26.09 -4.63 20.41
N ALA A 258 27.08 -4.44 19.53
CA ALA A 258 27.22 -3.20 18.75
C ALA A 258 26.13 -3.06 17.69
N ASP A 259 25.79 -4.13 16.97
CA ASP A 259 24.71 -4.15 15.99
C ASP A 259 23.35 -3.88 16.65
N TRP A 260 23.12 -4.46 17.83
CA TRP A 260 21.93 -4.18 18.66
C TRP A 260 21.90 -2.73 19.17
N ALA A 261 23.03 -2.22 19.66
CA ALA A 261 23.17 -0.84 20.13
C ALA A 261 22.92 0.18 19.01
N ALA A 262 23.37 -0.11 17.79
CA ALA A 262 23.04 0.66 16.60
C ALA A 262 21.54 0.60 16.30
N GLU A 263 20.93 -0.60 16.32
CA GLU A 263 19.53 -0.81 15.99
C GLU A 263 18.56 -0.08 16.93
N ILE A 264 18.79 -0.09 18.25
CA ILE A 264 17.94 0.65 19.20
C ILE A 264 18.01 2.17 19.01
N VAL A 265 19.12 2.69 18.46
CA VAL A 265 19.29 4.11 18.10
C VAL A 265 18.63 4.42 16.75
N GLN A 266 18.78 3.56 15.74
CA GLN A 266 18.15 3.78 14.42
C GLN A 266 16.62 3.69 14.48
N SER A 267 16.08 2.84 15.35
CA SER A 267 14.64 2.59 15.49
C SER A 267 13.89 3.59 16.39
N GLY A 268 14.59 4.45 17.14
CA GLY A 268 13.98 5.31 18.16
C GLY A 268 13.50 4.53 19.40
N ARG A 269 14.08 3.34 19.64
CA ARG A 269 13.76 2.48 20.79
C ARG A 269 14.52 2.90 22.04
N ILE A 270 15.69 3.54 21.90
CA ILE A 270 16.51 4.02 23.02
C ILE A 270 15.76 5.07 23.87
N GLU A 271 14.92 5.90 23.26
CA GLU A 271 13.98 6.81 23.93
C GLU A 271 12.97 6.05 24.81
N SER A 272 12.47 4.89 24.35
CA SER A 272 11.55 4.06 25.13
C SER A 272 12.22 3.41 26.35
N ILE A 273 13.52 3.07 26.23
CA ILE A 273 14.35 2.59 27.34
C ILE A 273 14.54 3.71 28.39
N ARG A 274 14.82 4.95 27.94
CA ARG A 274 14.85 6.12 28.83
C ARG A 274 13.50 6.30 29.54
N GLU A 275 12.39 6.29 28.81
CA GLU A 275 11.06 6.43 29.41
C GLU A 275 10.77 5.37 30.48
N ASN A 276 11.20 4.11 30.29
CA ASN A 276 11.02 3.04 31.28
C ASN A 276 11.68 3.38 32.62
N ILE A 277 12.92 3.87 32.56
CA ILE A 277 13.72 4.23 33.75
C ILE A 277 13.14 5.50 34.42
N GLU A 278 12.71 6.47 33.62
CA GLU A 278 12.05 7.70 34.12
C GLU A 278 10.70 7.38 34.81
N LYS A 279 9.92 6.43 34.28
CA LYS A 279 8.67 5.94 34.90
C LYS A 279 8.90 5.31 36.28
N TRP A 280 10.07 4.74 36.55
CA TRP A 280 10.43 4.19 37.87
C TRP A 280 10.77 5.25 38.93
N LYS A 281 11.05 6.50 38.54
CA LYS A 281 11.26 7.66 39.44
C LYS A 281 12.35 7.44 40.51
N LEU A 282 13.44 6.77 40.13
CA LEU A 282 14.55 6.48 41.04
C LEU A 282 15.25 7.77 41.52
N SER A 283 15.33 8.78 40.65
CA SER A 283 15.84 10.12 40.92
C SER A 283 15.11 11.17 40.06
N ASN A 284 15.55 12.43 40.11
CA ASN A 284 14.98 13.53 39.33
C ASN A 284 15.55 13.65 37.90
N VAL A 285 16.65 12.93 37.58
CA VAL A 285 17.36 13.00 36.29
C VAL A 285 17.97 11.63 36.00
N VAL A 286 17.56 10.98 34.91
CA VAL A 286 18.23 9.78 34.41
C VAL A 286 19.48 10.20 33.62
N PRO A 287 20.69 9.68 33.94
CA PRO A 287 21.95 10.16 33.35
C PRO A 287 22.04 9.92 31.84
N ASN A 288 23.02 10.54 31.19
CA ASN A 288 23.21 10.48 29.73
C ASN A 288 23.94 9.19 29.31
N PHE A 289 23.24 8.06 29.39
CA PHE A 289 23.76 6.75 29.01
C PHE A 289 23.90 6.60 27.49
N GLU A 290 23.06 7.30 26.72
CA GLU A 290 22.99 7.22 25.25
C GLU A 290 24.31 7.62 24.59
N LYS A 291 25.04 8.57 25.18
CA LYS A 291 26.41 8.94 24.81
C LYS A 291 27.33 7.73 24.70
N TYR A 292 27.29 6.83 25.67
CA TYR A 292 28.18 5.66 25.73
C TYR A 292 27.72 4.54 24.79
N ILE A 293 26.40 4.28 24.72
CA ILE A 293 25.83 3.33 23.76
C ILE A 293 26.18 3.73 22.32
N ASN A 294 26.04 5.02 21.99
CA ASN A 294 26.42 5.56 20.70
C ASN A 294 27.93 5.39 20.42
N ASN A 295 28.79 5.84 21.33
CA ASN A 295 30.24 5.71 21.16
C ASN A 295 30.67 4.25 20.91
N PHE A 296 30.09 3.28 21.64
CA PHE A 296 30.41 1.86 21.49
C PHE A 296 30.12 1.34 20.07
N TRP A 297 28.91 1.55 19.54
CA TRP A 297 28.60 1.07 18.18
C TRP A 297 29.30 1.89 17.08
N TRP A 298 29.52 3.20 17.29
CA TRP A 298 30.31 4.03 16.38
C TRP A 298 31.76 3.53 16.27
N ASN A 299 32.44 3.30 17.40
CA ASN A 299 33.81 2.80 17.42
C ASN A 299 33.90 1.40 16.79
N ASN A 300 32.94 0.52 17.09
CA ASN A 300 32.86 -0.82 16.50
C ASN A 300 32.75 -0.79 14.96
N TYR A 301 31.95 0.12 14.40
CA TYR A 301 31.81 0.27 12.94
C TYR A 301 32.97 1.04 12.27
N GLY A 302 33.90 1.60 13.06
CA GLY A 302 35.01 2.42 12.60
C GLY A 302 34.68 3.89 12.37
N PHE A 303 33.63 4.42 13.02
CA PHE A 303 33.19 5.80 12.91
C PHE A 303 33.75 6.67 14.05
N ALA A 304 34.27 7.86 13.69
CA ALA A 304 34.49 8.91 14.68
C ALA A 304 33.16 9.48 15.18
N ALA A 305 33.16 10.15 16.33
CA ALA A 305 31.97 10.80 16.90
C ALA A 305 31.29 11.73 15.88
N CYS A 306 29.95 11.72 15.85
CA CYS A 306 29.18 12.60 14.97
C CYS A 306 29.18 14.05 15.48
N ASP A 307 30.25 14.78 15.19
CA ASP A 307 30.47 16.17 15.58
C ASP A 307 30.18 17.17 14.41
N LYS A 308 30.53 18.44 14.63
CA LYS A 308 30.35 19.51 13.63
C LYS A 308 31.25 19.36 12.39
N ASP A 309 32.40 18.72 12.52
CA ASP A 309 33.31 18.46 11.43
C ASP A 309 32.89 17.19 10.66
N HIS A 310 32.05 16.33 11.24
CA HIS A 310 31.48 15.13 10.63
C HIS A 310 30.04 15.30 10.12
N ASN A 311 29.31 16.32 10.56
CA ASN A 311 27.93 16.57 10.15
C ASN A 311 27.77 16.68 8.62
N GLY A 312 26.96 15.81 8.03
CA GLY A 312 26.74 15.67 6.58
C GLY A 312 27.72 14.73 5.87
N LYS A 313 28.77 14.22 6.52
CA LYS A 313 29.58 13.11 5.98
C LYS A 313 28.79 11.82 6.00
N ILE A 314 29.06 10.95 5.04
CA ILE A 314 28.61 9.55 5.02
C ILE A 314 29.83 8.64 5.16
N LEU A 315 29.72 7.63 6.02
CA LEU A 315 30.66 6.53 6.16
C LEU A 315 29.96 5.20 5.89
N GLN A 316 30.76 4.17 5.59
CA GLN A 316 30.28 2.80 5.42
C GLN A 316 30.81 1.97 6.60
N ASN A 317 29.96 1.14 7.20
CA ASN A 317 30.38 0.22 8.26
C ASN A 317 31.52 -0.67 7.75
N ALA A 318 32.70 -0.51 8.38
CA ALA A 318 33.93 -1.19 7.97
C ALA A 318 34.11 -2.57 8.64
N ASN A 319 33.32 -2.87 9.68
CA ASN A 319 33.40 -4.13 10.40
C ASN A 319 32.80 -5.26 9.56
N LYS A 320 33.60 -6.29 9.27
CA LYS A 320 33.23 -7.44 8.43
C LYS A 320 32.48 -8.55 9.18
N GLN A 321 32.44 -8.48 10.51
CA GLN A 321 31.75 -9.44 11.39
C GLN A 321 30.38 -8.92 11.86
N SER A 322 30.10 -7.63 11.65
CA SER A 322 28.78 -7.01 11.88
C SER A 322 27.75 -7.49 10.84
N GLU A 323 26.53 -7.77 11.28
CA GLU A 323 25.40 -8.04 10.38
C GLU A 323 25.03 -6.84 9.51
N LYS A 324 25.38 -5.62 9.96
CA LYS A 324 25.21 -4.37 9.21
C LYS A 324 26.46 -4.01 8.38
N TYR A 325 27.36 -4.97 8.10
CA TYR A 325 28.53 -4.75 7.23
C TYR A 325 28.11 -4.19 5.87
N GLN A 326 28.88 -3.22 5.36
CA GLN A 326 28.60 -2.47 4.12
C GLN A 326 27.37 -1.54 4.15
N THR A 327 26.59 -1.48 5.22
CA THR A 327 25.56 -0.44 5.41
C THR A 327 26.20 0.95 5.53
N TYR A 328 25.55 1.96 4.97
CA TYR A 328 26.02 3.35 4.97
C TYR A 328 25.27 4.18 6.02
N TYR A 329 25.98 5.08 6.69
CA TYR A 329 25.44 5.96 7.73
C TYR A 329 25.87 7.40 7.49
N ILE A 330 24.94 8.35 7.66
CA ILE A 330 25.14 9.79 7.56
C ILE A 330 25.10 10.43 8.95
N CYS A 331 26.10 11.25 9.27
CA CYS A 331 26.14 12.00 10.52
C CYS A 331 25.19 13.21 10.43
N LYS A 332 24.17 13.27 11.29
CA LYS A 332 23.20 14.37 11.38
C LYS A 332 22.78 14.62 12.82
N ASP A 333 22.61 15.89 13.19
CA ASP A 333 22.03 16.30 14.46
C ASP A 333 22.79 15.80 15.71
N GLY A 334 24.06 15.41 15.54
CA GLY A 334 24.90 14.80 16.58
C GLY A 334 24.90 13.27 16.62
N LEU A 335 24.18 12.58 15.72
CA LEU A 335 24.09 11.12 15.66
C LEU A 335 24.40 10.57 14.27
N TRP A 336 25.02 9.38 14.19
CA TRP A 336 25.06 8.60 12.95
C TRP A 336 23.71 7.95 12.71
N LYS A 337 23.09 8.25 11.56
CA LYS A 337 21.78 7.73 11.14
C LYS A 337 21.95 6.92 9.85
N GLU A 338 21.20 5.85 9.65
CA GLU A 338 21.31 5.07 8.41
C GLU A 338 21.00 5.95 7.18
N ALA A 339 21.86 5.86 6.16
CA ALA A 339 21.80 6.73 4.98
C ALA A 339 20.81 6.18 3.96
N SER A 340 19.83 6.99 3.56
CA SER A 340 18.90 6.58 2.50
C SER A 340 19.64 6.37 1.16
N ALA A 341 19.00 5.65 0.23
CA ALA A 341 19.57 5.38 -1.09
C ALA A 341 20.03 6.66 -1.82
N LEU A 342 19.22 7.73 -1.75
CA LEU A 342 19.57 9.04 -2.31
C LEU A 342 20.84 9.62 -1.68
N GLU A 343 21.07 9.41 -0.39
CA GLU A 343 22.17 10.03 0.33
C GLU A 343 23.48 9.30 0.04
N PHE A 344 23.53 7.97 0.18
CA PHE A 344 24.76 7.22 -0.11
C PHE A 344 25.14 7.25 -1.59
N ASP A 345 24.18 7.36 -2.52
CA ASP A 345 24.50 7.49 -3.95
C ASP A 345 24.96 8.90 -4.36
N THR A 346 24.70 9.94 -3.56
CA THR A 346 24.95 11.35 -3.95
C THR A 346 25.90 12.14 -3.03
N TYR A 347 26.41 11.56 -1.93
CA TYR A 347 27.19 12.27 -0.90
C TYR A 347 28.47 13.02 -1.33
N GLN A 348 28.99 12.76 -2.54
CA GLN A 348 30.14 13.49 -3.11
C GLN A 348 29.77 14.29 -4.37
N TRP A 349 28.48 14.42 -4.70
CA TRP A 349 28.04 15.05 -5.94
C TRP A 349 27.92 16.56 -5.77
N ALA A 350 28.75 17.30 -6.52
CA ALA A 350 28.54 18.73 -6.73
C ALA A 350 27.14 19.00 -7.31
N SER A 351 26.59 20.18 -7.00
CA SER A 351 25.32 20.67 -7.55
C SER A 351 25.33 20.67 -9.08
N GLY A 352 24.27 20.15 -9.69
CA GLY A 352 24.11 20.12 -11.15
C GLY A 352 23.49 21.41 -11.72
N LYS A 353 23.06 21.31 -12.97
CA LYS A 353 22.09 22.20 -13.63
C LYS A 353 20.75 21.48 -13.71
N ASP A 354 19.65 22.23 -13.82
CA ASP A 354 18.31 21.64 -13.91
C ASP A 354 18.20 20.59 -15.02
N GLY A 355 17.76 19.38 -14.64
CA GLY A 355 17.65 18.21 -15.49
C GLY A 355 18.96 17.43 -15.68
N ASP A 356 20.08 17.77 -15.04
CA ASP A 356 21.27 16.89 -15.07
C ASP A 356 20.90 15.54 -14.44
N ASP A 357 21.13 14.46 -15.19
CA ASP A 357 20.82 13.07 -14.86
C ASP A 357 22.08 12.26 -14.59
N LYS A 358 22.01 11.33 -13.63
CA LYS A 358 23.11 10.41 -13.28
C LYS A 358 22.59 9.11 -12.69
N TYR A 359 23.30 8.02 -12.95
CA TYR A 359 23.18 6.80 -12.16
C TYR A 359 23.94 6.95 -10.82
N GLY A 360 23.44 6.29 -9.78
CA GLY A 360 24.01 6.33 -8.42
C GLY A 360 25.49 5.93 -8.35
N SER A 361 26.27 6.59 -7.50
CA SER A 361 27.71 6.31 -7.37
C SER A 361 28.05 4.97 -6.72
N VAL A 362 27.11 4.34 -6.01
CA VAL A 362 27.26 3.03 -5.38
C VAL A 362 26.30 2.03 -6.02
N ASN A 363 25.03 2.39 -6.18
CA ASN A 363 24.03 1.58 -6.87
C ASN A 363 23.71 2.15 -8.26
N SER A 364 24.41 1.63 -9.27
CA SER A 364 24.26 2.03 -10.68
C SER A 364 22.90 1.69 -11.32
N LYS A 365 21.97 1.03 -10.60
CA LYS A 365 20.58 0.87 -11.04
C LYS A 365 19.71 2.10 -10.69
N ASN A 366 20.06 2.83 -9.63
CA ASN A 366 19.33 4.01 -9.20
C ASN A 366 19.59 5.16 -10.17
N CYS A 367 18.53 5.83 -10.64
CA CYS A 367 18.62 7.03 -11.45
C CYS A 367 18.29 8.26 -10.60
N TYR A 368 19.04 9.34 -10.76
CA TYR A 368 18.88 10.60 -10.04
C TYR A 368 18.89 11.78 -10.99
N VAL A 369 18.06 12.79 -10.68
CA VAL A 369 17.89 14.01 -11.47
C VAL A 369 18.09 15.23 -10.55
N PHE A 370 18.84 16.22 -11.03
CA PHE A 370 19.00 17.49 -10.35
C PHE A 370 17.86 18.46 -10.70
N GLU A 371 17.11 18.89 -9.70
CA GLU A 371 15.96 19.81 -9.83
C GLU A 371 15.86 20.67 -8.56
N ASP A 372 15.39 21.91 -8.65
CA ASP A 372 15.17 22.79 -7.49
C ASP A 372 16.39 22.96 -6.53
N LYS A 373 17.60 22.82 -7.08
CA LYS A 373 18.93 22.83 -6.43
C LYS A 373 19.32 21.58 -5.64
N VAL A 374 18.51 20.52 -5.68
CA VAL A 374 18.78 19.24 -5.01
C VAL A 374 18.86 18.09 -6.01
N TRP A 375 19.53 16.99 -5.63
CA TRP A 375 19.37 15.72 -6.33
C TRP A 375 18.13 15.02 -5.77
N ARG A 376 17.30 14.45 -6.64
CA ARG A 376 16.16 13.59 -6.29
C ARG A 376 16.19 12.31 -7.10
N SER A 377 15.45 11.29 -6.69
CA SER A 377 15.20 10.11 -7.51
C SER A 377 14.57 10.49 -8.86
N GLY A 378 15.03 9.84 -9.92
CA GLY A 378 14.52 9.94 -11.28
C GLY A 378 13.91 8.63 -11.76
N ASN A 379 13.08 8.69 -12.79
CA ASN A 379 12.53 7.50 -13.43
C ASN A 379 13.58 6.85 -14.33
N ALA A 380 13.44 5.55 -14.62
CA ALA A 380 14.39 4.83 -15.48
C ALA A 380 14.59 5.49 -16.87
N SER A 381 13.58 6.21 -17.38
CA SER A 381 13.64 6.96 -18.64
C SER A 381 14.46 8.26 -18.56
N ASP A 382 14.65 8.86 -17.37
CA ASP A 382 15.42 10.10 -17.21
C ASP A 382 16.90 9.89 -17.57
N CYS A 383 17.53 8.83 -17.03
CA CYS A 383 18.94 8.51 -17.28
C CYS A 383 19.18 7.68 -18.56
N SER A 384 18.24 6.82 -18.97
CA SER A 384 18.47 5.89 -20.10
C SER A 384 18.27 6.52 -21.48
N LEU A 385 17.34 7.48 -21.61
CA LEU A 385 17.03 8.09 -22.91
C LEU A 385 18.10 9.06 -23.41
N GLY A 386 19.02 9.51 -22.53
CA GLY A 386 20.04 10.51 -22.86
C GLY A 386 19.46 11.91 -23.12
N LEU A 387 18.21 12.14 -22.69
CA LEU A 387 17.47 13.38 -22.95
C LEU A 387 17.67 14.46 -21.88
N ARG A 388 18.42 14.17 -20.81
CA ARG A 388 18.40 14.87 -19.52
C ARG A 388 17.07 14.72 -18.79
N GLY A 389 17.10 14.63 -17.46
CA GLY A 389 15.93 14.35 -16.63
C GLY A 389 14.75 15.29 -16.88
N CYS A 390 13.54 14.77 -16.74
CA CYS A 390 12.31 15.53 -16.88
C CYS A 390 11.99 16.28 -15.57
N THR A 391 11.99 17.61 -15.66
CA THR A 391 11.79 18.56 -14.55
C THR A 391 10.65 19.53 -14.86
N ALA A 392 10.19 20.29 -13.88
CA ALA A 392 9.17 21.32 -14.07
C ALA A 392 9.60 22.41 -15.08
N LEU A 393 10.89 22.77 -15.12
CA LEU A 393 11.46 23.70 -16.10
C LEU A 393 11.61 23.09 -17.51
N ARG A 394 11.38 21.77 -17.65
CA ARG A 394 11.52 21.00 -18.89
C ARG A 394 10.20 20.39 -19.36
N GLN A 395 9.09 20.67 -18.67
CA GLN A 395 7.73 20.32 -19.10
C GLN A 395 7.50 20.77 -20.56
N ASP A 396 6.79 19.92 -21.32
CA ASP A 396 6.47 20.08 -22.75
C ASP A 396 7.69 20.14 -23.68
N THR A 397 8.92 19.93 -23.18
CA THR A 397 10.10 19.79 -24.06
C THR A 397 10.11 18.44 -24.76
N VAL A 398 10.38 18.45 -26.07
CA VAL A 398 10.47 17.24 -26.90
C VAL A 398 11.92 16.98 -27.31
N GLY A 399 12.37 15.74 -27.14
CA GLY A 399 13.70 15.28 -27.56
C GLY A 399 13.62 13.94 -28.29
N LYS A 400 14.71 13.56 -28.97
CA LYS A 400 14.86 12.22 -29.57
C LYS A 400 15.81 11.39 -28.72
N GLY A 401 15.32 10.31 -28.13
CA GLY A 401 16.09 9.47 -27.22
C GLY A 401 17.12 8.58 -27.90
N ASN A 402 17.97 7.95 -27.10
CA ASN A 402 18.93 6.92 -27.51
C ASN A 402 18.26 5.72 -28.22
N ASP A 403 17.02 5.42 -27.86
CA ASP A 403 16.12 4.45 -28.49
C ASP A 403 15.67 4.84 -29.91
N LYS A 404 15.99 6.07 -30.34
CA LYS A 404 15.62 6.73 -31.61
C LYS A 404 14.14 7.12 -31.69
N ILE A 405 13.38 7.04 -30.60
CA ILE A 405 11.99 7.49 -30.49
C ILE A 405 11.99 8.97 -30.05
N TYR A 406 10.93 9.71 -30.39
CA TYR A 406 10.72 11.05 -29.85
C TYR A 406 9.89 10.98 -28.57
N HIS A 407 10.35 11.65 -27.53
CA HIS A 407 9.72 11.71 -26.21
C HIS A 407 9.44 13.15 -25.81
N ILE A 408 8.37 13.35 -25.05
CA ILE A 408 7.99 14.62 -24.43
C ILE A 408 8.04 14.47 -22.90
N CYS A 409 8.57 15.48 -22.22
CA CYS A 409 8.61 15.56 -20.77
C CYS A 409 7.24 16.04 -20.26
N ASP A 410 6.54 15.18 -19.53
CA ASP A 410 5.18 15.41 -19.05
C ASP A 410 5.05 14.96 -17.58
N LYS A 411 4.74 15.90 -16.68
CA LYS A 411 4.59 15.69 -15.23
C LYS A 411 5.81 14.99 -14.59
N LYS A 412 7.00 15.48 -14.88
CA LYS A 412 8.30 14.95 -14.41
C LYS A 412 8.58 13.49 -14.86
N SER A 413 7.97 13.02 -15.95
CA SER A 413 8.34 11.76 -16.61
C SER A 413 8.43 11.91 -18.14
N TRP A 414 9.35 11.19 -18.78
CA TRP A 414 9.40 11.09 -20.23
C TRP A 414 8.37 10.07 -20.76
N ARG A 415 7.52 10.49 -21.70
CA ARG A 415 6.62 9.61 -22.47
C ARG A 415 6.84 9.78 -23.98
N ASN A 416 6.45 8.77 -24.76
CA ASN A 416 6.43 8.86 -26.22
C ASN A 416 5.64 10.11 -26.68
N ALA A 417 6.25 10.92 -27.55
CA ALA A 417 5.61 12.07 -28.16
C ALA A 417 4.73 11.64 -29.35
N THR A 418 3.51 12.16 -29.40
CA THR A 418 2.61 12.03 -30.55
C THR A 418 3.23 12.67 -31.79
N THR A 419 2.68 12.34 -32.97
CA THR A 419 3.10 12.99 -34.22
C THR A 419 2.89 14.50 -34.19
N TYR A 420 1.80 14.99 -33.57
CA TYR A 420 1.59 16.43 -33.38
C TYR A 420 2.71 17.06 -32.53
N GLU A 421 2.95 16.55 -31.32
CA GLU A 421 3.92 17.11 -30.37
C GLU A 421 5.33 17.20 -30.99
N LYS A 422 5.81 16.12 -31.62
CA LYS A 422 7.16 16.11 -32.22
C LYS A 422 7.29 16.98 -33.47
N ASP A 423 6.22 17.13 -34.26
CA ASP A 423 6.23 17.96 -35.45
C ASP A 423 6.09 19.45 -35.17
N THR A 424 5.34 19.84 -34.13
CA THR A 424 5.10 21.25 -33.76
C THR A 424 5.99 21.77 -32.64
N PHE A 425 6.87 20.96 -32.06
CA PHE A 425 7.76 21.39 -30.98
C PHE A 425 8.59 22.63 -31.34
N GLY A 426 8.70 23.57 -30.41
CA GLY A 426 9.43 24.83 -30.57
C GLY A 426 8.81 25.80 -31.57
N TRP A 427 7.61 25.53 -32.11
CA TRP A 427 6.90 26.47 -32.97
C TRP A 427 6.28 27.60 -32.13
N LYS A 428 6.28 28.80 -32.70
CA LYS A 428 5.57 29.96 -32.16
C LYS A 428 4.25 30.15 -32.90
N ASP A 429 3.40 31.00 -32.34
CA ASP A 429 2.22 31.52 -33.03
C ASP A 429 2.59 32.18 -34.36
N SER A 430 1.65 32.16 -35.30
CA SER A 430 1.84 32.66 -36.66
C SER A 430 0.68 33.54 -37.10
N THR A 431 0.72 34.03 -38.34
CA THR A 431 -0.49 34.58 -38.97
C THR A 431 -1.46 33.44 -39.26
N GLY A 432 -2.75 33.65 -38.98
CA GLY A 432 -3.78 32.68 -39.34
C GLY A 432 -3.72 32.32 -40.83
N GLY A 433 -3.87 31.04 -41.14
CA GLY A 433 -3.77 30.51 -42.51
C GLY A 433 -2.35 30.15 -42.96
N ALA A 434 -1.32 30.48 -42.19
CA ALA A 434 0.04 30.02 -42.45
C ALA A 434 0.10 28.48 -42.44
N ILE A 435 0.78 27.91 -43.44
CA ILE A 435 1.07 26.47 -43.50
C ILE A 435 2.55 26.21 -43.22
N LYS A 436 2.84 25.11 -42.54
CA LYS A 436 4.19 24.70 -42.18
C LYS A 436 4.31 23.18 -42.18
N LYS A 437 5.37 22.65 -42.79
CA LYS A 437 5.72 21.23 -42.74
C LYS A 437 6.22 20.88 -41.33
N GLY A 438 5.83 19.72 -40.80
CA GLY A 438 6.31 19.20 -39.52
C GLY A 438 7.83 19.13 -39.42
N ASN A 439 8.37 19.27 -38.20
CA ASN A 439 9.81 19.17 -37.93
C ASN A 439 10.39 17.77 -38.23
N VAL A 440 9.57 16.71 -38.17
CA VAL A 440 9.99 15.30 -38.16
C VAL A 440 9.34 14.51 -39.29
N THR A 441 8.10 14.83 -39.69
CA THR A 441 7.34 14.11 -40.72
C THR A 441 6.95 14.98 -41.92
N ASP A 442 6.45 14.35 -42.98
CA ASP A 442 5.90 15.05 -44.15
C ASP A 442 4.51 15.66 -43.92
N THR A 443 3.91 15.53 -42.73
CA THR A 443 2.61 16.16 -42.43
C THR A 443 2.72 17.68 -42.49
N VAL A 444 1.85 18.30 -43.29
CA VAL A 444 1.70 19.76 -43.34
C VAL A 444 0.63 20.18 -42.33
N TYR A 445 0.97 21.15 -41.50
CA TYR A 445 0.11 21.76 -40.50
C TYR A 445 -0.30 23.17 -40.96
N VAL A 446 -1.43 23.64 -40.45
CA VAL A 446 -1.98 24.98 -40.68
C VAL A 446 -2.27 25.66 -39.34
N PHE A 447 -1.94 26.94 -39.24
CA PHE A 447 -2.24 27.75 -38.05
C PHE A 447 -3.64 28.35 -38.14
N ASP A 448 -4.51 27.99 -37.21
CA ASP A 448 -5.95 28.31 -37.22
C ASP A 448 -6.43 28.49 -35.77
N LYS A 449 -7.17 29.57 -35.48
CA LYS A 449 -7.64 29.93 -34.12
C LYS A 449 -6.56 29.86 -33.02
N ASN A 450 -5.37 30.37 -33.32
CA ASN A 450 -4.20 30.40 -32.42
C ASN A 450 -3.65 29.01 -32.03
N ILE A 451 -3.96 27.95 -32.78
CA ILE A 451 -3.33 26.64 -32.65
C ILE A 451 -2.86 26.11 -34.01
N TRP A 452 -1.85 25.24 -33.99
CA TRP A 452 -1.52 24.44 -35.17
C TRP A 452 -2.45 23.22 -35.24
N ARG A 453 -2.93 22.87 -36.43
CA ARG A 453 -3.67 21.62 -36.68
C ARG A 453 -3.20 20.98 -37.98
N ALA A 454 -3.43 19.68 -38.15
CA ALA A 454 -3.17 19.02 -39.42
C ALA A 454 -3.98 19.70 -40.55
N SER A 455 -3.32 19.93 -41.68
CA SER A 455 -3.96 20.54 -42.86
C SER A 455 -4.59 19.47 -43.75
N SER A 456 -5.69 19.81 -44.41
CA SER A 456 -6.28 18.99 -45.47
C SER A 456 -5.44 19.00 -46.76
N ASN A 457 -5.69 18.02 -47.64
CA ASN A 457 -5.08 17.93 -48.99
C ASN A 457 -5.33 19.15 -49.91
N VAL A 458 -6.20 20.07 -49.50
CA VAL A 458 -6.50 21.34 -50.18
C VAL A 458 -5.73 22.48 -49.51
N GLU A 459 -5.79 22.58 -48.17
CA GLU A 459 -5.04 23.58 -47.40
C GLU A 459 -3.52 23.45 -47.58
N SER A 460 -2.99 22.22 -47.67
CA SER A 460 -1.55 21.97 -47.90
C SER A 460 -1.03 22.46 -49.26
N LYS A 461 -1.93 22.83 -50.18
CA LYS A 461 -1.61 23.33 -51.54
C LYS A 461 -2.03 24.79 -51.77
N LEU A 462 -3.04 25.27 -51.06
CA LEU A 462 -3.62 26.61 -51.22
C LEU A 462 -3.37 27.55 -50.02
N GLY A 463 -2.74 27.06 -48.95
CA GLY A 463 -2.70 27.73 -47.65
C GLY A 463 -3.99 27.50 -46.84
N GLY A 464 -4.00 27.88 -45.57
CA GLY A 464 -5.20 27.83 -44.75
C GLY A 464 -6.20 28.92 -45.16
N CYS A 465 -7.46 28.55 -45.38
CA CYS A 465 -8.50 29.54 -45.68
C CYS A 465 -8.78 30.42 -44.46
N VAL A 466 -8.54 31.73 -44.60
CA VAL A 466 -8.77 32.75 -43.57
C VAL A 466 -9.36 34.02 -44.17
N SER A 467 -9.89 34.91 -43.33
CA SER A 467 -10.47 36.20 -43.71
C SER A 467 -9.62 37.04 -44.67
N ALA A 468 -8.29 37.02 -44.53
CA ALA A 468 -7.36 37.75 -45.42
C ALA A 468 -7.34 37.23 -46.87
N ILE A 469 -7.81 35.99 -47.11
CA ILE A 469 -7.96 35.38 -48.44
C ILE A 469 -9.41 34.89 -48.68
N ALA A 470 -10.39 35.45 -47.96
CA ALA A 470 -11.80 35.13 -48.16
C ALA A 470 -12.25 35.36 -49.61
N ASP A 471 -13.18 34.52 -50.06
CA ASP A 471 -13.72 34.44 -51.43
C ASP A 471 -12.67 34.20 -52.53
N SER A 472 -11.39 33.98 -52.20
CA SER A 472 -10.38 33.59 -53.18
C SER A 472 -10.64 32.19 -53.74
N VAL A 473 -10.29 32.00 -55.03
CA VAL A 473 -10.44 30.72 -55.74
C VAL A 473 -9.06 30.11 -55.98
N GLY A 474 -8.87 28.87 -55.56
CA GLY A 474 -7.70 28.04 -55.85
C GLY A 474 -8.07 26.78 -56.63
N LYS A 475 -7.06 26.08 -57.19
CA LYS A 475 -7.24 24.87 -57.98
C LYS A 475 -6.40 23.72 -57.42
N VAL A 476 -7.00 22.56 -57.23
CA VAL A 476 -6.31 21.33 -56.79
C VAL A 476 -6.72 20.18 -57.70
N GLY A 477 -5.79 19.73 -58.56
CA GLY A 477 -6.08 18.74 -59.59
C GLY A 477 -7.05 19.28 -60.65
N SER A 478 -8.14 18.57 -60.88
CA SER A 478 -9.24 18.99 -61.76
C SER A 478 -10.24 19.94 -61.10
N ALA A 479 -10.36 19.92 -59.77
CA ALA A 479 -11.33 20.69 -59.02
C ALA A 479 -10.85 22.10 -58.65
N TYR A 480 -11.81 23.01 -58.48
CA TYR A 480 -11.61 24.37 -57.96
C TYR A 480 -12.21 24.45 -56.55
N TYR A 481 -11.62 25.28 -55.69
CA TYR A 481 -12.08 25.49 -54.32
C TYR A 481 -12.17 26.99 -54.02
N ILE A 482 -13.15 27.41 -53.23
CA ILE A 482 -13.29 28.78 -52.74
C ILE A 482 -13.09 28.84 -51.22
N CYS A 483 -12.34 29.82 -50.75
CA CYS A 483 -12.18 30.08 -49.33
C CYS A 483 -13.45 30.78 -48.77
N LYS A 484 -14.30 30.03 -48.05
CA LYS A 484 -15.56 30.53 -47.46
C LYS A 484 -15.63 30.19 -45.97
N SER A 485 -15.98 31.16 -45.13
CA SER A 485 -16.13 30.97 -43.67
C SER A 485 -14.94 30.25 -43.00
N ASN A 486 -13.72 30.64 -43.39
CA ASN A 486 -12.44 30.04 -42.96
C ASN A 486 -12.30 28.52 -43.27
N LYS A 487 -12.95 28.04 -44.34
CA LYS A 487 -12.72 26.70 -44.91
C LYS A 487 -12.64 26.75 -46.45
N TRP A 488 -11.83 25.90 -47.04
CA TRP A 488 -11.92 25.64 -48.48
C TRP A 488 -13.13 24.75 -48.77
N VAL A 489 -14.03 25.23 -49.62
CA VAL A 489 -15.22 24.51 -50.09
C VAL A 489 -15.09 24.29 -51.59
N GLU A 490 -15.48 23.12 -52.11
CA GLU A 490 -15.39 22.86 -53.54
C GLU A 490 -16.32 23.80 -54.33
N ALA A 491 -15.78 24.43 -55.36
CA ALA A 491 -16.44 25.46 -56.14
C ALA A 491 -17.31 24.84 -57.22
N SER A 492 -18.61 25.12 -57.21
CA SER A 492 -19.48 24.72 -58.33
C SER A 492 -19.07 25.43 -59.62
N ALA A 493 -19.48 24.87 -60.76
CA ALA A 493 -19.18 25.39 -62.11
C ALA A 493 -19.82 26.76 -62.43
N ILE A 494 -20.48 27.40 -61.48
CA ILE A 494 -20.86 28.81 -61.57
C ILE A 494 -19.96 29.69 -60.70
N GLU A 495 -19.65 29.28 -59.48
CA GLU A 495 -18.93 30.13 -58.52
C GLU A 495 -17.48 30.44 -58.94
N TYR A 496 -16.77 29.50 -59.59
CA TYR A 496 -15.43 29.80 -60.13
C TYR A 496 -15.48 30.60 -61.44
N ASP A 497 -16.53 30.44 -62.25
CA ASP A 497 -16.66 31.00 -63.60
C ASP A 497 -17.20 32.45 -63.58
N THR A 498 -17.94 32.80 -62.52
CA THR A 498 -18.41 34.16 -62.21
C THR A 498 -17.58 34.85 -61.11
N TYR A 499 -16.38 34.34 -60.80
CA TYR A 499 -15.49 34.89 -59.77
C TYR A 499 -15.14 36.35 -60.07
N ARG A 500 -15.18 37.20 -59.02
CA ARG A 500 -15.01 38.68 -59.09
C ARG A 500 -15.97 39.42 -60.01
N TRP A 501 -17.08 38.82 -60.43
CA TRP A 501 -18.10 39.54 -61.17
C TRP A 501 -18.90 40.45 -60.23
N ASN A 502 -18.77 41.77 -60.45
CA ASN A 502 -19.64 42.76 -59.81
C ASN A 502 -21.13 42.45 -60.03
N ALA A 503 -21.97 43.00 -59.15
CA ALA A 503 -23.41 43.05 -59.33
C ALA A 503 -23.76 43.69 -60.68
N GLY A 504 -24.51 42.99 -61.52
CA GLY A 504 -25.07 43.55 -62.75
C GLY A 504 -26.33 44.36 -62.50
N LYS A 505 -26.98 44.80 -63.57
CA LYS A 505 -28.41 45.13 -63.56
C LYS A 505 -29.21 43.87 -63.91
N ASP A 506 -30.41 43.75 -63.38
CA ASP A 506 -31.25 42.57 -63.63
C ASP A 506 -31.52 42.40 -65.14
N GLY A 507 -31.24 41.20 -65.64
CA GLY A 507 -31.22 40.86 -67.06
C GLY A 507 -29.88 41.01 -67.77
N ASP A 508 -28.82 41.52 -67.14
CA ASP A 508 -27.51 41.56 -67.81
C ASP A 508 -27.02 40.13 -68.07
N SER A 509 -26.65 39.83 -69.32
CA SER A 509 -26.20 38.51 -69.75
C SER A 509 -24.83 38.57 -70.42
N LYS A 510 -23.97 37.57 -70.11
CA LYS A 510 -22.61 37.45 -70.65
C LYS A 510 -22.07 36.03 -70.52
N TRP A 511 -21.01 35.74 -71.27
CA TRP A 511 -20.30 34.46 -71.24
C TRP A 511 -19.32 34.37 -70.06
N GLY A 512 -19.05 33.15 -69.58
CA GLY A 512 -18.17 32.86 -68.43
C GLY A 512 -16.73 33.35 -68.60
N SER A 513 -16.07 33.70 -67.49
CA SER A 513 -14.70 34.24 -67.49
C SER A 513 -13.61 33.16 -67.46
N VAL A 514 -13.95 31.93 -67.10
CA VAL A 514 -13.04 30.76 -67.09
C VAL A 514 -13.48 29.72 -68.12
N ASN A 515 -14.80 29.55 -68.33
CA ASN A 515 -15.35 28.71 -69.39
C ASN A 515 -16.31 29.54 -70.28
N THR A 516 -15.75 30.08 -71.35
CA THR A 516 -16.42 30.99 -72.31
C THR A 516 -17.60 30.38 -73.07
N LYS A 517 -17.86 29.07 -72.93
CA LYS A 517 -19.05 28.39 -73.50
C LYS A 517 -20.29 28.46 -72.61
N ASN A 518 -20.15 28.91 -71.36
CA ASN A 518 -21.28 29.06 -70.43
C ASN A 518 -21.89 30.46 -70.56
N CYS A 519 -23.18 30.57 -70.91
CA CYS A 519 -23.92 31.82 -70.72
C CYS A 519 -24.32 31.97 -69.25
N TYR A 520 -24.30 33.19 -68.74
CA TYR A 520 -24.77 33.55 -67.40
C TYR A 520 -25.64 34.82 -67.47
N VAL A 521 -26.62 34.90 -66.57
CA VAL A 521 -27.58 36.01 -66.45
C VAL A 521 -27.60 36.52 -65.02
N TYR A 522 -27.60 37.83 -64.82
CA TYR A 522 -27.76 38.45 -63.51
C TYR A 522 -29.25 38.61 -63.17
N GLU A 523 -29.67 38.03 -62.05
CA GLU A 523 -31.05 37.96 -61.61
C GLU A 523 -31.13 37.90 -60.08
N ASN A 524 -32.09 38.57 -59.46
CA ASN A 524 -32.31 38.49 -57.99
C ASN A 524 -31.03 38.73 -57.16
N LYS A 525 -30.18 39.65 -57.63
CA LYS A 525 -28.85 40.01 -57.08
C LYS A 525 -27.73 38.96 -57.22
N VAL A 526 -27.95 37.84 -57.93
CA VAL A 526 -26.93 36.81 -58.18
C VAL A 526 -26.75 36.54 -59.67
N TRP A 527 -25.58 36.02 -60.07
CA TRP A 527 -25.42 35.45 -61.39
C TRP A 527 -25.95 33.99 -61.38
N ARG A 528 -26.82 33.64 -62.32
CA ARG A 528 -27.28 32.28 -62.59
C ARG A 528 -26.78 31.80 -63.95
N ARG A 529 -26.77 30.49 -64.21
CA ARG A 529 -26.51 29.95 -65.55
C ARG A 529 -27.67 30.33 -66.48
N GLY A 530 -27.34 30.90 -67.64
CA GLY A 530 -28.23 31.26 -68.73
C GLY A 530 -28.35 30.14 -69.75
N ASN A 531 -29.31 30.26 -70.67
CA ASN A 531 -29.33 29.48 -71.90
C ASN A 531 -28.69 30.25 -73.06
N THR A 532 -28.57 29.63 -74.25
CA THR A 532 -27.94 30.28 -75.41
C THR A 532 -28.69 31.54 -75.85
N SER A 533 -30.03 31.53 -75.78
CA SER A 533 -30.89 32.66 -76.19
C SER A 533 -30.78 33.87 -75.28
N ASP A 534 -30.59 33.67 -73.96
CA ASP A 534 -30.30 34.75 -72.98
C ASP A 534 -29.08 35.61 -73.40
N CYS A 535 -28.06 34.99 -74.01
CA CYS A 535 -26.86 35.68 -74.50
C CYS A 535 -26.89 36.05 -75.99
N SER A 536 -27.71 35.41 -76.84
CA SER A 536 -27.68 35.61 -78.30
C SER A 536 -28.74 36.57 -78.86
N LEU A 537 -29.96 36.60 -78.31
CA LEU A 537 -31.10 37.34 -78.89
C LEU A 537 -31.02 38.88 -78.75
N LYS A 538 -29.99 39.39 -78.04
CA LYS A 538 -29.80 40.80 -77.66
C LYS A 538 -30.94 41.47 -76.88
N LEU A 539 -32.00 40.73 -76.52
CA LEU A 539 -33.11 41.19 -75.68
C LEU A 539 -32.74 41.39 -74.19
N ARG A 540 -31.45 41.30 -73.82
CA ARG A 540 -30.95 41.02 -72.46
C ARG A 540 -31.43 39.64 -71.97
N GLY A 541 -30.84 39.07 -70.92
CA GLY A 541 -31.29 37.80 -70.36
C GLY A 541 -32.73 37.88 -69.82
N CYS A 542 -33.44 36.75 -69.82
CA CYS A 542 -34.77 36.65 -69.26
C CYS A 542 -34.70 36.38 -67.74
N THR A 543 -35.43 37.14 -66.93
CA THR A 543 -35.29 37.18 -65.46
C THR A 543 -36.60 37.51 -64.79
N ALA A 544 -36.74 37.29 -63.49
CA ALA A 544 -37.97 37.57 -62.73
C ALA A 544 -38.45 39.03 -62.82
N LEU A 545 -37.57 40.03 -62.91
CA LEU A 545 -37.97 41.44 -63.12
C LEU A 545 -38.17 41.80 -64.60
N ARG A 546 -37.83 40.90 -65.51
CA ARG A 546 -38.15 40.97 -66.95
C ARG A 546 -39.22 39.96 -67.35
N GLN A 547 -39.75 39.20 -66.40
CA GLN A 547 -40.84 38.26 -66.57
C GLN A 547 -42.00 39.06 -67.15
N ASP A 548 -42.65 38.44 -68.12
CA ASP A 548 -43.73 39.04 -68.89
C ASP A 548 -43.37 40.25 -69.77
N THR A 549 -42.09 40.65 -69.86
CA THR A 549 -41.67 41.55 -70.94
C THR A 549 -41.74 40.86 -72.30
N VAL A 550 -42.38 41.54 -73.24
CA VAL A 550 -42.59 41.09 -74.62
C VAL A 550 -41.81 42.01 -75.56
N GLY A 551 -41.02 41.42 -76.46
CA GLY A 551 -40.12 42.17 -77.35
C GLY A 551 -39.78 41.38 -78.60
N LYS A 552 -39.38 42.09 -79.66
CA LYS A 552 -39.02 41.47 -80.94
C LYS A 552 -37.52 41.19 -80.98
N GLY A 553 -37.12 39.93 -81.13
CA GLY A 553 -35.72 39.50 -81.14
C GLY A 553 -34.96 39.93 -82.39
N SER A 554 -33.63 39.79 -82.36
CA SER A 554 -32.77 40.02 -83.55
C SER A 554 -32.98 39.02 -84.67
N ASP A 555 -33.72 37.93 -84.41
CA ASP A 555 -34.24 36.94 -85.35
C ASP A 555 -35.60 37.33 -85.95
N ASN A 556 -36.11 38.53 -85.65
CA ASN A 556 -37.38 39.07 -86.13
C ASN A 556 -38.65 38.37 -85.59
N VAL A 557 -38.54 37.52 -84.56
CA VAL A 557 -39.67 36.86 -83.89
C VAL A 557 -40.09 37.63 -82.63
N TRP A 558 -41.37 37.62 -82.28
CA TRP A 558 -41.85 38.16 -81.00
C TRP A 558 -41.63 37.13 -79.89
N HIS A 559 -40.83 37.51 -78.90
CA HIS A 559 -40.55 36.70 -77.72
C HIS A 559 -41.14 37.32 -76.47
N LYS A 560 -41.53 36.45 -75.54
CA LYS A 560 -41.80 36.80 -74.15
C LYS A 560 -40.72 36.17 -73.29
N CYS A 561 -40.25 36.92 -72.29
CA CYS A 561 -39.50 36.35 -71.19
C CYS A 561 -40.47 35.64 -70.25
N ASP A 562 -40.36 34.32 -70.19
CA ASP A 562 -41.21 33.48 -69.36
C ASP A 562 -40.42 32.36 -68.69
N THR A 563 -40.63 32.15 -67.39
CA THR A 563 -39.91 31.17 -66.56
C THR A 563 -38.39 31.18 -66.76
N LYS A 564 -37.82 32.39 -66.87
CA LYS A 564 -36.37 32.65 -67.02
C LYS A 564 -35.75 32.16 -68.35
N SER A 565 -36.57 31.90 -69.36
CA SER A 565 -36.15 31.73 -70.75
C SER A 565 -36.91 32.68 -71.67
N TRP A 566 -36.25 33.16 -72.73
CA TRP A 566 -37.00 33.65 -73.88
C TRP A 566 -37.71 32.48 -74.57
N ARG A 567 -39.02 32.62 -74.77
CA ARG A 567 -39.84 31.78 -75.65
C ARG A 567 -40.59 32.65 -76.63
N ASN A 568 -41.20 32.09 -77.66
CA ASN A 568 -42.12 32.84 -78.52
C ASN A 568 -43.29 33.38 -77.66
N ALA A 569 -43.68 34.63 -77.89
CA ALA A 569 -44.81 35.24 -77.19
C ALA A 569 -46.13 34.55 -77.61
N THR A 570 -46.98 34.22 -76.65
CA THR A 570 -48.32 33.70 -76.96
C THR A 570 -49.25 34.84 -77.35
N THR A 571 -50.42 34.43 -77.84
CA THR A 571 -51.50 35.29 -78.28
C THR A 571 -51.88 36.39 -77.29
N TYR A 572 -52.21 36.07 -76.03
CA TYR A 572 -52.55 37.08 -75.00
C TYR A 572 -51.49 38.17 -74.84
N GLU A 573 -50.23 37.78 -74.96
CA GLU A 573 -49.08 38.58 -74.52
C GLU A 573 -48.66 39.60 -75.59
N LYS A 574 -48.99 39.34 -76.87
CA LYS A 574 -49.05 40.36 -77.91
C LYS A 574 -50.39 41.12 -77.92
N ASP A 575 -51.47 40.50 -77.44
CA ASP A 575 -52.84 41.05 -77.46
C ASP A 575 -53.14 42.10 -76.38
N THR A 576 -52.35 42.23 -75.32
CA THR A 576 -52.53 43.28 -74.28
C THR A 576 -51.32 44.21 -74.13
N PHE A 577 -50.35 44.09 -75.04
CA PHE A 577 -49.14 44.89 -75.08
C PHE A 577 -49.46 46.41 -75.16
N GLY A 578 -49.10 47.15 -74.11
CA GLY A 578 -49.26 48.61 -74.04
C GLY A 578 -50.65 49.12 -73.62
N TRP A 579 -51.55 48.25 -73.13
CA TRP A 579 -52.82 48.69 -72.57
C TRP A 579 -52.65 49.49 -71.26
N LYS A 580 -53.60 50.41 -71.00
CA LYS A 580 -53.68 51.23 -69.79
C LYS A 580 -54.97 50.98 -69.01
N ASP A 581 -54.96 51.43 -67.77
CA ASP A 581 -55.98 51.21 -66.76
C ASP A 581 -57.39 51.73 -67.09
N SER A 582 -58.39 51.20 -66.37
CA SER A 582 -59.83 51.38 -66.61
C SER A 582 -60.60 51.43 -65.29
N THR A 583 -61.93 51.31 -65.33
CA THR A 583 -62.76 51.10 -64.12
C THR A 583 -62.81 49.64 -63.70
N ASP A 584 -62.85 49.42 -62.38
CA ASP A 584 -62.93 48.10 -61.76
C ASP A 584 -64.13 47.27 -62.27
N GLY A 585 -63.87 46.00 -62.62
CA GLY A 585 -64.85 45.08 -63.22
C GLY A 585 -65.07 45.19 -64.73
N ALA A 586 -64.44 46.16 -65.44
CA ALA A 586 -64.65 46.34 -66.89
C ALA A 586 -64.09 45.18 -67.73
N ILE A 587 -64.65 44.92 -68.92
CA ILE A 587 -64.26 43.79 -69.79
C ILE A 587 -63.88 44.28 -71.21
N LYS A 588 -62.84 43.70 -71.84
CA LYS A 588 -62.26 44.19 -73.11
C LYS A 588 -61.63 43.08 -73.96
N LYS A 589 -61.54 43.33 -75.28
CA LYS A 589 -61.06 42.39 -76.32
C LYS A 589 -59.65 42.75 -76.85
N GLY A 590 -58.86 41.74 -77.21
CA GLY A 590 -57.42 41.78 -77.56
C GLY A 590 -57.00 42.64 -78.77
N TYR A 591 -55.68 42.88 -78.85
CA TYR A 591 -55.02 43.83 -79.77
C TYR A 591 -54.45 43.19 -81.06
N VAL A 592 -54.12 41.89 -81.06
CA VAL A 592 -53.66 41.17 -82.26
C VAL A 592 -54.55 39.95 -82.58
N THR A 593 -55.40 39.48 -81.65
CA THR A 593 -56.48 38.50 -81.87
C THR A 593 -57.69 38.75 -80.95
N ASP A 594 -58.70 37.87 -81.05
CA ASP A 594 -60.07 38.09 -80.56
C ASP A 594 -60.34 37.79 -79.07
N SER A 595 -59.32 37.58 -78.22
CA SER A 595 -59.48 37.11 -76.84
C SER A 595 -60.01 38.16 -75.85
N ILE A 596 -60.58 37.77 -74.69
CA ILE A 596 -61.30 38.64 -73.73
C ILE A 596 -60.64 38.68 -72.33
N TYR A 597 -60.61 39.88 -71.71
CA TYR A 597 -59.92 40.19 -70.45
C TYR A 597 -60.75 41.10 -69.53
N VAL A 598 -60.53 41.02 -68.21
CA VAL A 598 -61.19 41.85 -67.19
C VAL A 598 -60.20 42.84 -66.56
N PHE A 599 -60.68 44.03 -66.23
CA PHE A 599 -59.93 45.03 -65.49
C PHE A 599 -60.27 44.96 -64.00
N ASP A 600 -59.25 44.78 -63.17
CA ASP A 600 -59.36 44.69 -61.71
C ASP A 600 -58.50 45.78 -61.10
N LYS A 601 -59.15 46.89 -60.71
CA LYS A 601 -58.67 48.17 -60.14
C LYS A 601 -57.47 48.87 -60.79
N THR A 602 -56.42 48.15 -61.16
CA THR A 602 -55.13 48.65 -61.66
C THR A 602 -54.46 47.72 -62.70
N VAL A 603 -55.09 46.65 -63.20
CA VAL A 603 -54.56 45.83 -64.31
C VAL A 603 -55.64 45.18 -65.19
N TRP A 604 -55.40 45.13 -66.51
CA TRP A 604 -56.12 44.25 -67.44
C TRP A 604 -55.56 42.84 -67.33
N ARG A 605 -56.28 41.95 -66.65
CA ARG A 605 -55.90 40.54 -66.48
C ARG A 605 -56.87 39.61 -67.20
N ALA A 606 -56.40 38.42 -67.56
CA ALA A 606 -57.31 37.29 -67.68
C ALA A 606 -58.05 37.10 -66.34
N THR A 607 -59.32 36.71 -66.38
CA THR A 607 -60.13 36.50 -65.17
C THR A 607 -59.43 35.53 -64.22
N SER A 608 -59.06 36.00 -63.02
CA SER A 608 -58.33 35.17 -62.07
C SER A 608 -59.22 34.02 -61.60
N ILE A 609 -58.64 32.83 -61.45
CA ILE A 609 -59.36 31.64 -60.96
C ILE A 609 -59.83 31.85 -59.50
N VAL A 610 -59.30 32.85 -58.79
CA VAL A 610 -59.61 33.13 -57.39
C VAL A 610 -60.88 33.96 -57.27
N GLU A 611 -60.93 35.17 -57.85
CA GLU A 611 -62.15 36.00 -57.78
C GLU A 611 -63.26 35.47 -58.69
N ALA A 612 -62.94 34.73 -59.76
CA ALA A 612 -63.94 33.99 -60.53
C ALA A 612 -64.51 32.76 -59.79
N LYS A 613 -64.05 32.45 -58.57
CA LYS A 613 -64.60 31.37 -57.71
C LYS A 613 -65.09 31.85 -56.34
N LEU A 614 -64.45 32.85 -55.75
CA LEU A 614 -64.75 33.34 -54.39
C LEU A 614 -65.38 34.75 -54.37
N GLY A 615 -65.39 35.47 -55.49
CA GLY A 615 -65.75 36.89 -55.54
C GLY A 615 -64.71 37.79 -54.86
N GLY A 616 -64.98 39.10 -54.89
CA GLY A 616 -64.16 40.10 -54.19
C GLY A 616 -64.48 40.17 -52.70
N CYS A 617 -63.45 40.25 -51.85
CA CYS A 617 -63.63 40.52 -50.41
C CYS A 617 -64.22 41.92 -50.19
N VAL A 618 -65.32 41.98 -49.44
CA VAL A 618 -66.10 43.18 -49.15
C VAL A 618 -66.54 43.16 -47.68
N SER A 619 -66.94 44.31 -47.14
CA SER A 619 -67.21 44.50 -45.70
C SER A 619 -68.27 43.57 -45.11
N ALA A 620 -69.21 43.08 -45.94
CA ALA A 620 -70.23 42.12 -45.53
C ALA A 620 -69.68 40.72 -45.17
N ILE A 621 -68.43 40.40 -45.52
CA ILE A 621 -67.76 39.13 -45.17
C ILE A 621 -66.46 39.36 -44.38
N ALA A 622 -66.39 40.46 -43.62
CA ALA A 622 -65.27 40.77 -42.74
C ALA A 622 -64.95 39.61 -41.77
N ASP A 623 -63.65 39.43 -41.50
CA ASP A 623 -63.08 38.37 -40.66
C ASP A 623 -63.45 36.93 -41.07
N SER A 624 -64.01 36.71 -42.26
CA SER A 624 -64.13 35.36 -42.83
C SER A 624 -62.77 34.83 -43.33
N VAL A 625 -62.56 33.51 -43.30
CA VAL A 625 -61.32 32.86 -43.76
C VAL A 625 -61.60 32.03 -45.04
N GLY A 626 -60.81 32.26 -46.08
CA GLY A 626 -60.87 31.57 -47.38
C GLY A 626 -59.55 30.90 -47.72
N LYS A 627 -59.61 29.72 -48.35
CA LYS A 627 -58.43 28.95 -48.81
C LYS A 627 -58.27 29.05 -50.32
N VAL A 628 -57.06 29.35 -50.77
CA VAL A 628 -56.71 29.45 -52.20
C VAL A 628 -55.40 28.70 -52.43
N GLY A 629 -55.48 27.54 -53.09
CA GLY A 629 -54.34 26.62 -53.18
C GLY A 629 -53.95 26.09 -51.80
N SER A 630 -52.70 26.28 -51.40
CA SER A 630 -52.17 25.90 -50.08
C SER A 630 -52.35 26.98 -49.00
N THR A 631 -52.56 28.25 -49.38
CA THR A 631 -52.49 29.41 -48.49
C THR A 631 -53.86 29.82 -47.96
N TYR A 632 -53.89 30.35 -46.73
CA TYR A 632 -55.09 30.76 -46.00
C TYR A 632 -55.14 32.28 -45.82
N TYR A 633 -56.26 32.88 -46.21
CA TYR A 633 -56.47 34.33 -46.18
C TYR A 633 -57.69 34.67 -45.33
N ILE A 634 -57.60 35.75 -44.55
CA ILE A 634 -58.70 36.33 -43.79
C ILE A 634 -59.14 37.65 -44.45
N CYS A 635 -60.45 37.87 -44.61
CA CYS A 635 -61.00 39.08 -45.24
C CYS A 635 -61.01 40.24 -44.23
N LYS A 636 -59.87 40.89 -44.03
CA LYS A 636 -59.72 42.09 -43.18
C LYS A 636 -59.74 43.35 -44.04
N SER A 637 -60.48 44.37 -43.64
CA SER A 637 -60.50 45.70 -44.29
C SER A 637 -60.70 45.65 -45.82
N ASN A 638 -61.66 44.85 -46.30
CA ASN A 638 -62.01 44.69 -47.72
C ASN A 638 -60.87 44.15 -48.61
N LYS A 639 -59.91 43.41 -48.05
CA LYS A 639 -58.97 42.56 -48.81
C LYS A 639 -58.79 41.20 -48.14
N TRP A 640 -58.62 40.16 -48.96
CA TRP A 640 -58.09 38.87 -48.50
C TRP A 640 -56.61 39.06 -48.14
N VAL A 641 -56.26 39.00 -46.86
CA VAL A 641 -54.87 39.10 -46.36
C VAL A 641 -54.43 37.77 -45.76
N GLU A 642 -53.17 37.39 -45.92
CA GLU A 642 -52.65 36.13 -45.37
C GLU A 642 -52.71 36.12 -43.84
N ALA A 643 -53.21 35.04 -43.25
CA ALA A 643 -53.46 34.95 -41.80
C ALA A 643 -52.29 34.28 -41.06
N SER A 644 -51.96 34.74 -39.85
CA SER A 644 -50.96 34.05 -39.01
C SER A 644 -51.52 32.76 -38.42
N ALA A 645 -50.62 31.85 -38.01
CA ALA A 645 -51.00 30.50 -37.56
C ALA A 645 -52.05 30.51 -36.44
N ILE A 646 -51.80 31.25 -35.36
CA ILE A 646 -52.74 31.33 -34.24
C ILE A 646 -54.07 32.00 -34.64
N GLU A 647 -54.05 33.01 -35.50
CA GLU A 647 -55.28 33.69 -35.94
C GLU A 647 -56.19 32.78 -36.76
N TYR A 648 -55.64 31.97 -37.68
CA TYR A 648 -56.45 31.04 -38.46
C TYR A 648 -56.81 29.78 -37.67
N ASP A 649 -56.00 29.38 -36.68
CA ASP A 649 -56.23 28.19 -35.86
C ASP A 649 -57.21 28.40 -34.71
N THR A 650 -57.23 29.58 -34.09
CA THR A 650 -58.14 29.91 -32.98
C THR A 650 -59.31 30.79 -33.44
N TYR A 651 -59.52 30.92 -34.75
CA TYR A 651 -60.64 31.63 -35.35
C TYR A 651 -61.98 31.14 -34.77
N ARG A 652 -62.79 32.04 -34.19
CA ARG A 652 -64.05 31.70 -33.49
C ARG A 652 -63.91 30.81 -32.24
N TRP A 653 -62.72 30.71 -31.63
CA TRP A 653 -62.62 30.12 -30.28
C TRP A 653 -63.11 31.10 -29.22
N ASN A 654 -64.04 30.63 -28.39
CA ASN A 654 -64.38 31.27 -27.12
C ASN A 654 -63.27 31.04 -26.08
N ALA A 655 -63.34 31.77 -24.97
CA ALA A 655 -62.54 31.53 -23.77
C ALA A 655 -62.55 30.04 -23.36
N GLY A 656 -61.38 29.51 -22.99
CA GLY A 656 -61.23 28.14 -22.48
C GLY A 656 -61.39 28.05 -20.97
N LYS A 657 -61.20 26.84 -20.44
CA LYS A 657 -60.92 26.63 -19.02
C LYS A 657 -59.41 26.79 -18.76
N ASN A 658 -59.02 27.16 -17.54
CA ASN A 658 -57.60 27.31 -17.21
C ASN A 658 -56.86 25.97 -17.40
N GLY A 659 -55.79 25.97 -18.19
CA GLY A 659 -55.04 24.75 -18.53
C GLY A 659 -55.69 23.86 -19.60
N GLU A 660 -56.76 24.29 -20.25
CA GLU A 660 -57.35 23.56 -21.39
C GLU A 660 -56.43 23.62 -22.61
N VAL A 661 -56.11 22.47 -23.21
CA VAL A 661 -55.25 22.38 -24.42
C VAL A 661 -56.07 21.92 -25.63
N ARG A 662 -55.95 22.63 -26.75
CA ARG A 662 -56.62 22.33 -28.03
C ARG A 662 -55.64 22.36 -29.20
N SER A 663 -55.82 21.46 -30.16
CA SER A 663 -55.13 21.54 -31.46
C SER A 663 -55.78 22.60 -32.35
N GLY A 664 -54.97 23.29 -33.16
CA GLY A 664 -55.43 24.35 -34.06
C GLY A 664 -56.55 23.89 -35.00
N GLN A 665 -57.49 24.78 -35.35
CA GLN A 665 -58.61 24.42 -36.23
C GLN A 665 -58.13 23.92 -37.60
N ILE A 666 -57.04 24.49 -38.13
CA ILE A 666 -56.58 24.26 -39.49
C ILE A 666 -55.26 23.48 -39.48
N ASN A 667 -54.26 23.96 -38.73
CA ASN A 667 -52.99 23.27 -38.51
C ASN A 667 -53.07 22.37 -37.27
N LYS A 668 -53.52 21.13 -37.47
CA LYS A 668 -53.68 20.12 -36.42
C LYS A 668 -52.37 19.70 -35.71
N ALA A 669 -51.21 20.15 -36.18
CA ALA A 669 -49.91 19.88 -35.54
C ALA A 669 -49.54 20.93 -34.47
N ILE A 670 -50.18 22.10 -34.45
CA ILE A 670 -49.95 23.13 -33.43
C ILE A 670 -51.01 23.02 -32.33
N TYR A 671 -50.54 23.16 -31.08
CA TYR A 671 -51.36 23.02 -29.87
C TYR A 671 -51.27 24.30 -29.05
N TYR A 672 -52.41 24.74 -28.55
CA TYR A 672 -52.56 25.98 -27.80
C TYR A 672 -53.22 25.69 -26.45
N ILE A 673 -52.76 26.35 -25.39
CA ILE A 673 -53.28 26.26 -24.02
C ILE A 673 -53.91 27.59 -23.59
N TYR A 674 -55.00 27.53 -22.83
CA TYR A 674 -55.69 28.71 -22.32
C TYR A 674 -55.26 29.08 -20.89
N GLU A 675 -54.88 30.34 -20.69
CA GLU A 675 -54.56 30.90 -19.39
C GLU A 675 -55.65 31.90 -18.97
N THR A 676 -56.47 31.55 -17.97
CA THR A 676 -57.56 32.40 -17.50
C THR A 676 -57.03 33.74 -16.97
N ASN A 677 -55.86 33.75 -16.33
CA ASN A 677 -55.22 34.97 -15.81
C ASN A 677 -54.81 35.99 -16.89
N LYS A 678 -54.74 35.57 -18.17
CA LYS A 678 -54.47 36.44 -19.33
C LYS A 678 -55.65 36.55 -20.29
N ASN A 679 -56.76 35.84 -20.00
CA ASN A 679 -57.94 35.72 -20.86
C ASN A 679 -57.61 35.34 -22.33
N ALA A 680 -56.57 34.52 -22.54
CA ALA A 680 -55.97 34.31 -23.86
C ALA A 680 -55.47 32.87 -24.07
N TRP A 681 -55.46 32.45 -25.33
CA TRP A 681 -54.78 31.25 -25.80
C TRP A 681 -53.32 31.59 -26.15
N ARG A 682 -52.36 30.74 -25.75
CA ARG A 682 -50.96 30.77 -26.19
C ARG A 682 -50.52 29.41 -26.69
N ASN A 683 -49.36 29.31 -27.33
CA ASN A 683 -48.78 28.01 -27.66
C ASN A 683 -48.57 27.17 -26.38
N ALA A 684 -48.96 25.90 -26.43
CA ALA A 684 -48.67 24.92 -25.40
C ALA A 684 -47.21 24.45 -25.52
N THR A 685 -46.53 24.28 -24.39
CA THR A 685 -45.23 23.62 -24.32
C THR A 685 -45.36 22.13 -24.61
N THR A 686 -44.24 21.44 -24.86
CA THR A 686 -44.24 19.99 -25.14
C THR A 686 -44.83 19.19 -23.99
N LEU A 687 -44.47 19.52 -22.74
CA LEU A 687 -45.05 18.93 -21.53
C LEU A 687 -46.57 19.15 -21.49
N GLU A 688 -47.04 20.40 -21.53
CA GLU A 688 -48.46 20.75 -21.40
C GLU A 688 -49.37 20.05 -22.41
N LYS A 689 -48.92 19.85 -23.66
CA LYS A 689 -49.69 19.14 -24.68
C LYS A 689 -49.59 17.61 -24.56
N ASP A 690 -48.46 17.08 -24.09
CA ASP A 690 -48.28 15.64 -23.92
C ASP A 690 -48.99 15.11 -22.67
N THR A 691 -49.08 15.91 -21.60
CA THR A 691 -49.79 15.57 -20.36
C THR A 691 -51.29 15.90 -20.41
N TYR A 692 -51.88 16.01 -21.61
CA TYR A 692 -53.30 16.31 -21.81
C TYR A 692 -54.02 15.20 -22.58
N ASP A 693 -55.05 14.62 -21.97
CA ASP A 693 -55.93 13.65 -22.61
C ASP A 693 -56.98 14.36 -23.46
N HIS A 694 -56.70 14.47 -24.76
CA HIS A 694 -57.61 15.03 -25.74
C HIS A 694 -58.89 14.20 -26.00
N LYS A 695 -59.01 12.96 -25.50
CA LYS A 695 -60.25 12.17 -25.58
C LYS A 695 -61.22 12.53 -24.46
N ASN A 696 -60.70 12.75 -23.25
CA ASN A 696 -61.50 13.05 -22.05
C ASN A 696 -61.48 14.54 -21.64
N ASN A 697 -60.74 15.38 -22.38
CA ASN A 697 -60.62 16.83 -22.21
C ASN A 697 -60.19 17.26 -20.79
N LYS A 698 -59.15 16.57 -20.29
CA LYS A 698 -58.53 16.78 -18.97
C LYS A 698 -57.00 16.61 -19.09
N GLY A 699 -56.25 17.15 -18.12
CA GLY A 699 -54.88 16.72 -17.91
C GLY A 699 -54.78 15.24 -17.53
N TRP A 700 -53.59 14.65 -17.63
CA TRP A 700 -53.28 13.40 -16.95
C TRP A 700 -53.59 13.52 -15.45
N ALA A 701 -54.00 12.42 -14.83
CA ALA A 701 -53.99 12.32 -13.37
C ALA A 701 -52.55 12.32 -12.84
N ASP A 702 -52.43 12.59 -11.54
CA ASP A 702 -51.20 12.35 -10.78
C ASP A 702 -50.80 10.87 -10.92
N GLY A 703 -49.52 10.62 -11.14
CA GLY A 703 -48.99 9.27 -11.30
C GLY A 703 -48.66 8.59 -9.97
N VAL A 704 -48.17 7.37 -10.04
CA VAL A 704 -47.39 6.80 -8.93
C VAL A 704 -46.01 7.47 -8.93
N ASP A 705 -45.39 7.70 -7.75
CA ASP A 705 -44.01 8.22 -7.68
C ASP A 705 -43.10 7.31 -8.52
N GLY A 706 -42.34 7.87 -9.46
CA GLY A 706 -41.46 7.14 -10.37
C GLY A 706 -42.13 6.53 -11.61
N GLU A 707 -43.45 6.67 -11.79
CA GLU A 707 -44.17 6.22 -12.98
C GLU A 707 -43.59 6.88 -14.24
N ILE A 708 -43.19 6.08 -15.23
CA ILE A 708 -42.74 6.58 -16.54
C ILE A 708 -43.82 6.42 -17.59
N LYS A 709 -44.03 7.49 -18.36
CA LYS A 709 -45.11 7.58 -19.34
C LYS A 709 -44.67 8.33 -20.59
N LYS A 710 -44.95 7.73 -21.75
CA LYS A 710 -44.76 8.37 -23.05
C LYS A 710 -45.79 9.48 -23.24
N GLY A 711 -45.38 10.60 -23.82
CA GLY A 711 -46.25 11.72 -24.15
C GLY A 711 -47.44 11.33 -25.03
N SER A 712 -48.58 12.00 -24.85
CA SER A 712 -49.81 11.70 -25.61
C SER A 712 -49.72 12.06 -27.10
N LEU A 713 -48.75 12.88 -27.51
CA LEU A 713 -48.60 13.43 -28.85
C LEU A 713 -47.18 13.33 -29.43
N THR A 714 -46.15 13.19 -28.59
CA THR A 714 -44.74 13.11 -29.02
C THR A 714 -44.01 11.89 -28.45
N ASP A 715 -42.84 11.58 -29.01
CA ASP A 715 -41.95 10.53 -28.48
C ASP A 715 -41.21 10.93 -27.19
N SER A 716 -41.54 12.08 -26.60
CA SER A 716 -41.01 12.50 -25.29
C SER A 716 -41.45 11.54 -24.18
N ILE A 717 -40.57 11.33 -23.21
CA ILE A 717 -40.81 10.46 -22.05
C ILE A 717 -40.79 11.32 -20.79
N TYR A 718 -41.79 11.11 -19.94
CA TYR A 718 -42.01 11.85 -18.71
C TYR A 718 -42.02 10.90 -17.51
N VAL A 719 -41.62 11.42 -16.35
CA VAL A 719 -41.63 10.72 -15.06
C VAL A 719 -42.41 11.56 -14.04
N PHE A 720 -43.16 10.89 -13.16
CA PHE A 720 -43.85 11.56 -12.06
C PHE A 720 -42.97 11.62 -10.80
N ASP A 721 -42.75 12.83 -10.28
CA ASP A 721 -41.86 13.11 -9.13
C ASP A 721 -42.70 13.55 -7.93
N ALA A 722 -43.38 12.58 -7.32
CA ALA A 722 -44.35 12.62 -6.20
C ALA A 722 -45.52 13.62 -6.25
N THR A 723 -45.48 14.62 -7.12
CA THR A 723 -46.33 15.83 -7.10
C THR A 723 -46.58 16.43 -8.49
N ALA A 724 -45.74 16.11 -9.48
CA ALA A 724 -45.86 16.63 -10.83
C ALA A 724 -45.17 15.71 -11.85
N TRP A 725 -45.65 15.74 -13.09
CA TRP A 725 -44.97 15.15 -14.25
C TRP A 725 -43.85 16.08 -14.73
N ARG A 726 -42.63 15.55 -14.84
CA ARG A 726 -41.46 16.22 -15.45
C ARG A 726 -40.88 15.38 -16.59
N THR A 727 -40.07 16.00 -17.45
CA THR A 727 -39.31 15.25 -18.46
C THR A 727 -38.35 14.28 -17.77
N ALA A 728 -38.31 13.03 -18.23
CA ALA A 728 -37.34 12.04 -17.77
C ALA A 728 -35.94 12.32 -18.36
N ASP A 729 -34.88 12.11 -17.59
CA ASP A 729 -33.51 12.12 -18.12
C ASP A 729 -33.15 10.84 -18.89
N ASP A 730 -31.98 10.79 -19.52
CA ASP A 730 -31.57 9.67 -20.37
C ASP A 730 -31.30 8.36 -19.60
N ILE A 731 -31.16 8.41 -18.28
CA ILE A 731 -30.98 7.24 -17.40
C ILE A 731 -32.35 6.76 -16.91
N GLU A 732 -33.21 7.68 -16.47
CA GLU A 732 -34.60 7.38 -16.08
C GLU A 732 -35.37 6.69 -17.21
N LYS A 733 -35.21 7.14 -18.46
CA LYS A 733 -35.80 6.51 -19.67
C LYS A 733 -35.48 5.02 -19.83
N VAL A 734 -34.40 4.54 -19.24
CA VAL A 734 -33.93 3.14 -19.34
C VAL A 734 -34.20 2.35 -18.05
N LEU A 735 -34.07 2.98 -16.87
CA LEU A 735 -34.13 2.31 -15.58
C LEU A 735 -35.44 2.52 -14.78
N GLY A 736 -36.32 3.41 -15.21
CA GLY A 736 -37.46 3.87 -14.40
C GLY A 736 -37.12 5.10 -13.57
N GLY A 737 -38.13 5.76 -12.98
CA GLY A 737 -37.90 6.84 -12.03
C GLY A 737 -37.34 6.29 -10.72
N CYS A 738 -36.24 6.86 -10.23
CA CYS A 738 -35.66 6.47 -8.93
C CYS A 738 -36.57 6.96 -7.79
N VAL A 739 -37.04 6.03 -6.95
CA VAL A 739 -37.98 6.30 -5.85
C VAL A 739 -37.70 5.45 -4.62
N SER A 740 -38.29 5.81 -3.48
CA SER A 740 -38.12 5.11 -2.19
C SER A 740 -38.40 3.60 -2.26
N ALA A 741 -39.36 3.16 -3.07
CA ALA A 741 -39.69 1.75 -3.26
C ALA A 741 -38.59 0.93 -3.99
N ILE A 742 -37.64 1.61 -4.64
CA ILE A 742 -36.45 1.02 -5.27
C ILE A 742 -35.16 1.74 -4.84
N GLN A 743 -35.15 2.35 -3.65
CA GLN A 743 -33.96 3.01 -3.11
C GLN A 743 -32.81 2.00 -3.00
N ASP A 744 -31.59 2.46 -3.22
CA ASP A 744 -30.35 1.67 -3.16
C ASP A 744 -30.31 0.50 -4.18
N SER A 745 -31.30 0.42 -5.08
CA SER A 745 -31.26 -0.45 -6.26
C SER A 745 -30.24 0.02 -7.28
N VAL A 746 -29.64 -0.93 -8.00
CA VAL A 746 -28.67 -0.67 -9.07
C VAL A 746 -29.23 -1.12 -10.42
N GLY A 747 -29.02 -0.28 -11.44
CA GLY A 747 -29.30 -0.57 -12.84
C GLY A 747 -28.11 -0.24 -13.75
N LYS A 748 -28.15 -0.66 -15.02
CA LYS A 748 -27.06 -0.48 -15.99
C LYS A 748 -27.58 0.23 -17.25
N VAL A 749 -26.86 1.25 -17.73
CA VAL A 749 -27.14 1.95 -19.00
C VAL A 749 -25.85 2.02 -19.82
N GLY A 750 -25.85 1.39 -21.00
CA GLY A 750 -24.61 1.11 -21.73
C GLY A 750 -23.69 0.23 -20.87
N ASP A 751 -22.44 0.65 -20.69
CA ASP A 751 -21.47 -0.02 -19.80
C ASP A 751 -21.42 0.56 -18.37
N VAL A 752 -22.15 1.64 -18.08
CA VAL A 752 -22.12 2.34 -16.79
C VAL A 752 -23.24 1.84 -15.87
N TYR A 753 -22.90 1.62 -14.61
CA TYR A 753 -23.85 1.25 -13.54
C TYR A 753 -24.27 2.47 -12.74
N TYR A 754 -25.53 2.51 -12.32
CA TYR A 754 -26.16 3.59 -11.58
C TYR A 754 -26.89 3.05 -10.35
N ILE A 755 -26.85 3.78 -9.24
CA ILE A 755 -27.56 3.50 -7.99
C ILE A 755 -28.63 4.55 -7.70
N CYS A 756 -29.79 4.09 -7.21
CA CYS A 756 -30.93 4.94 -6.83
C CYS A 756 -30.76 5.48 -5.41
N ASN A 757 -29.87 6.47 -5.25
CA ASN A 757 -29.83 7.31 -4.06
C ASN A 757 -31.07 8.26 -4.10
N PRO A 758 -31.68 8.64 -2.96
CA PRO A 758 -33.06 9.12 -2.91
C PRO A 758 -33.45 10.15 -3.99
N ARG A 759 -34.38 9.72 -4.86
CA ARG A 759 -34.93 10.44 -6.02
C ARG A 759 -33.98 10.79 -7.17
N LYS A 760 -32.77 10.19 -7.24
CA LYS A 760 -31.93 10.31 -8.44
C LYS A 760 -31.00 9.11 -8.67
N TRP A 761 -30.97 8.64 -9.92
CA TRP A 761 -29.89 7.77 -10.40
C TRP A 761 -28.56 8.51 -10.42
N ASN A 762 -27.62 8.05 -9.59
CA ASN A 762 -26.24 8.51 -9.55
C ASN A 762 -25.31 7.40 -10.03
N VAL A 763 -24.13 7.71 -10.56
CA VAL A 763 -23.16 6.67 -10.99
C VAL A 763 -22.77 5.83 -9.77
N ALA A 764 -22.92 4.51 -9.87
CA ALA A 764 -22.56 3.59 -8.81
C ALA A 764 -21.05 3.41 -8.73
N THR A 765 -20.50 3.38 -7.52
CA THR A 765 -19.12 2.91 -7.30
C THR A 765 -19.00 1.43 -7.62
N THR A 766 -17.78 0.95 -7.87
CA THR A 766 -17.49 -0.47 -8.14
C THR A 766 -18.07 -1.36 -7.05
N LEU A 767 -17.78 -1.05 -5.78
CA LEU A 767 -18.36 -1.73 -4.62
C LEU A 767 -19.89 -1.84 -4.70
N GLN A 768 -20.59 -0.71 -4.89
CA GLN A 768 -22.05 -0.67 -4.89
C GLN A 768 -22.71 -1.51 -5.99
N TYR A 769 -22.18 -1.52 -7.22
CA TYR A 769 -22.80 -2.31 -8.29
C TYR A 769 -22.42 -3.80 -8.23
N ASP A 770 -21.22 -4.10 -7.72
CA ASP A 770 -20.61 -5.43 -7.79
C ASP A 770 -20.96 -6.30 -6.56
N THR A 771 -21.32 -5.67 -5.44
CA THR A 771 -21.96 -6.35 -4.28
C THR A 771 -23.48 -6.22 -4.28
N TYR A 772 -24.10 -5.61 -5.31
CA TYR A 772 -25.56 -5.44 -5.37
C TYR A 772 -26.28 -6.79 -5.28
N LYS A 773 -27.33 -6.84 -4.42
CA LYS A 773 -28.08 -8.04 -4.03
C LYS A 773 -27.25 -9.16 -3.35
N ARG A 774 -26.09 -8.84 -2.78
CA ARG A 774 -25.46 -9.67 -1.74
C ARG A 774 -25.83 -9.15 -0.35
N GLU A 775 -25.99 -10.06 0.58
CA GLU A 775 -26.05 -9.78 2.01
C GLU A 775 -24.69 -10.12 2.64
N CYS A 776 -24.17 -9.25 3.48
CA CYS A 776 -22.98 -9.47 4.28
C CYS A 776 -23.43 -10.11 5.61
N PHE A 777 -23.70 -11.42 5.56
CA PHE A 777 -24.31 -12.19 6.65
C PHE A 777 -23.29 -12.94 7.53
N GLN A 778 -22.00 -12.90 7.19
CA GLN A 778 -20.93 -13.55 7.94
C GLN A 778 -19.65 -12.73 7.81
N ASP A 779 -19.34 -12.00 8.88
CA ASP A 779 -18.08 -11.24 9.00
C ASP A 779 -16.87 -12.16 8.89
N GLY A 780 -15.75 -11.62 8.43
CA GLY A 780 -14.52 -12.37 8.17
C GLY A 780 -14.52 -13.17 6.86
N LYS A 781 -15.62 -13.22 6.10
CA LYS A 781 -15.65 -13.88 4.77
C LYS A 781 -15.33 -12.95 3.61
N MET A 782 -14.58 -13.50 2.66
CA MET A 782 -14.32 -12.90 1.36
C MET A 782 -15.31 -13.41 0.30
N PHE A 783 -15.71 -12.53 -0.61
CA PHE A 783 -16.66 -12.79 -1.69
C PHE A 783 -16.15 -12.21 -3.01
N ASN A 784 -16.37 -12.92 -4.12
CA ASN A 784 -16.12 -12.39 -5.47
C ASN A 784 -17.25 -11.44 -5.88
N GLY A 785 -16.93 -10.43 -6.69
CA GLY A 785 -17.91 -9.54 -7.33
C GLY A 785 -18.92 -10.27 -8.21
N ASN A 786 -20.17 -9.81 -8.21
CA ASN A 786 -21.26 -10.34 -9.04
C ASN A 786 -21.13 -9.97 -10.52
N VAL A 787 -20.44 -8.87 -10.82
CA VAL A 787 -20.19 -8.34 -12.17
C VAL A 787 -18.73 -8.54 -12.55
N ASN A 788 -17.79 -8.30 -11.63
CA ASN A 788 -16.38 -8.60 -11.85
C ASN A 788 -15.86 -9.67 -10.88
N ALA A 789 -15.84 -10.92 -11.36
CA ALA A 789 -15.39 -12.07 -10.58
C ALA A 789 -13.91 -12.01 -10.13
N THR A 790 -13.09 -11.11 -10.68
CA THR A 790 -11.70 -10.88 -10.22
C THR A 790 -11.59 -9.89 -9.06
N THR A 791 -12.60 -9.07 -8.80
CA THR A 791 -12.61 -8.19 -7.63
C THR A 791 -13.12 -8.94 -6.41
N LYS A 792 -12.38 -8.82 -5.30
CA LYS A 792 -12.67 -9.45 -4.01
C LYS A 792 -13.18 -8.40 -3.01
N TYR A 793 -14.19 -8.77 -2.24
CA TYR A 793 -14.79 -7.94 -1.19
C TYR A 793 -14.80 -8.70 0.13
N VAL A 794 -14.58 -8.01 1.24
CA VAL A 794 -14.63 -8.55 2.60
C VAL A 794 -15.89 -8.07 3.29
N CYS A 795 -16.53 -8.99 4.02
CA CYS A 795 -17.65 -8.71 4.91
C CYS A 795 -17.11 -8.38 6.31
N ASP A 796 -17.39 -7.17 6.81
CA ASP A 796 -16.79 -6.59 8.01
C ASP A 796 -17.84 -5.74 8.75
N ASN A 797 -18.34 -6.20 9.90
CA ASN A 797 -19.46 -5.64 10.66
C ASN A 797 -20.75 -5.47 9.83
N SER A 798 -21.15 -6.51 9.11
CA SER A 798 -22.32 -6.52 8.20
C SER A 798 -22.24 -5.53 7.03
N VAL A 799 -21.07 -4.95 6.75
CA VAL A 799 -20.81 -4.05 5.60
C VAL A 799 -19.75 -4.65 4.67
N PHE A 800 -19.95 -4.54 3.35
CA PHE A 800 -18.91 -4.89 2.38
C PHE A 800 -17.89 -3.78 2.23
N ARG A 801 -16.60 -4.13 2.29
CA ARG A 801 -15.48 -3.31 1.83
C ARG A 801 -14.68 -4.04 0.74
N ALA A 802 -13.82 -3.33 0.02
CA ALA A 802 -12.83 -3.98 -0.84
C ALA A 802 -11.85 -4.81 0.01
N ALA A 803 -11.41 -5.95 -0.51
CA ALA A 803 -10.27 -6.67 0.05
C ALA A 803 -8.97 -5.91 -0.25
N THR A 804 -8.05 -5.88 0.71
CA THR A 804 -6.68 -5.37 0.51
C THR A 804 -5.84 -6.37 -0.28
N GLU A 805 -4.73 -5.91 -0.88
CA GLU A 805 -3.83 -6.78 -1.65
C GLU A 805 -3.31 -7.95 -0.81
N ILE A 806 -2.97 -7.73 0.46
CA ILE A 806 -2.53 -8.77 1.40
C ILE A 806 -3.66 -9.78 1.65
N GLU A 807 -4.90 -9.34 1.89
CA GLU A 807 -6.02 -10.28 2.10
C GLU A 807 -6.28 -11.16 0.87
N VAL A 808 -6.07 -10.62 -0.34
CA VAL A 808 -6.23 -11.37 -1.61
C VAL A 808 -5.03 -12.27 -1.91
N GLU A 809 -3.81 -11.86 -1.59
CA GLU A 809 -2.61 -12.72 -1.63
C GLU A 809 -2.72 -13.88 -0.63
N ALA A 810 -3.43 -13.65 0.49
CA ALA A 810 -3.60 -14.60 1.59
C ALA A 810 -4.79 -15.57 1.46
N ASP A 811 -5.80 -15.23 0.66
CA ASP A 811 -7.20 -15.71 0.75
C ASP A 811 -7.76 -15.70 2.20
N SER A 812 -7.26 -14.78 3.03
CA SER A 812 -7.58 -14.64 4.45
C SER A 812 -7.84 -13.17 4.80
N THR A 813 -8.96 -12.89 5.45
CA THR A 813 -9.41 -11.51 5.75
C THR A 813 -8.90 -11.03 7.11
N CYS A 814 -8.85 -9.72 7.33
CA CYS A 814 -8.68 -9.16 8.67
C CYS A 814 -9.80 -8.18 8.99
N THR A 815 -10.64 -8.51 9.97
CA THR A 815 -11.90 -7.81 10.27
C THR A 815 -12.05 -7.55 11.77
N SER A 816 -13.19 -7.00 12.20
CA SER A 816 -13.54 -7.01 13.62
C SER A 816 -13.67 -8.41 14.23
N TYR A 817 -14.12 -9.40 13.44
CA TYR A 817 -14.40 -10.77 13.89
C TYR A 817 -13.12 -11.51 14.31
N ASN A 818 -12.07 -11.44 13.49
CA ASN A 818 -10.79 -12.13 13.72
C ASN A 818 -9.66 -11.20 14.18
N ARG A 819 -10.00 -10.17 14.97
CA ARG A 819 -9.03 -9.20 15.49
C ARG A 819 -8.05 -9.87 16.45
N ASN A 820 -6.76 -9.60 16.26
CA ASN A 820 -5.60 -10.23 16.90
C ASN A 820 -5.26 -11.67 16.45
N GLU A 821 -5.97 -12.26 15.48
CA GLU A 821 -5.45 -13.48 14.83
C GLU A 821 -4.14 -13.20 14.07
N TYR A 822 -3.40 -14.27 13.76
CA TYR A 822 -2.16 -14.21 12.98
C TYR A 822 -2.31 -14.98 11.68
N TYR A 823 -1.69 -14.46 10.62
CA TYR A 823 -1.62 -15.07 9.29
C TYR A 823 -0.16 -15.13 8.81
N ILE A 824 0.15 -16.09 7.92
CA ILE A 824 1.50 -16.40 7.48
C ILE A 824 1.55 -16.39 5.94
N LEU A 825 2.28 -15.44 5.35
CA LEU A 825 2.63 -15.45 3.92
C LEU A 825 3.95 -16.19 3.70
N SER A 826 3.93 -17.24 2.87
CA SER A 826 5.10 -17.97 2.39
C SER A 826 5.66 -17.34 1.11
N LYS A 827 6.47 -16.27 1.25
CA LYS A 827 7.16 -15.70 0.08
C LYS A 827 8.37 -16.55 -0.29
N TYR A 828 8.31 -17.13 -1.50
CA TYR A 828 9.29 -18.09 -2.00
C TYR A 828 10.59 -17.39 -2.47
N ASP A 829 11.35 -16.85 -1.52
CA ASP A 829 12.62 -16.15 -1.73
C ASP A 829 13.81 -17.09 -2.01
N GLY A 830 13.57 -18.40 -1.96
CA GLY A 830 14.60 -19.44 -2.08
C GLY A 830 15.30 -19.78 -0.76
N LYS A 831 14.83 -19.27 0.38
CA LYS A 831 15.39 -19.50 1.73
C LYS A 831 14.35 -19.90 2.79
N ASN A 832 13.09 -20.10 2.41
CA ASN A 832 11.97 -20.48 3.30
C ASN A 832 11.64 -19.45 4.40
N ASN A 833 11.82 -18.15 4.14
CA ASN A 833 11.46 -17.10 5.10
C ASN A 833 9.94 -16.83 5.11
N TYR A 834 9.25 -17.25 6.16
CA TYR A 834 7.84 -16.91 6.41
C TYR A 834 7.70 -15.46 6.87
N SER A 835 6.69 -14.76 6.34
CA SER A 835 6.30 -13.41 6.79
C SER A 835 5.02 -13.48 7.62
N TYR A 836 5.11 -13.13 8.90
CA TYR A 836 3.97 -13.15 9.83
C TYR A 836 3.21 -11.82 9.77
N TYR A 837 1.90 -11.89 9.89
CA TYR A 837 1.00 -10.73 9.93
C TYR A 837 0.02 -10.91 11.08
N LYS A 838 -0.29 -9.83 11.78
CA LYS A 838 -1.28 -9.77 12.85
C LYS A 838 -2.49 -8.96 12.39
N CYS A 839 -3.69 -9.44 12.68
CA CYS A 839 -4.90 -8.71 12.33
C CYS A 839 -5.16 -7.57 13.32
N THR A 840 -5.14 -6.34 12.84
CA THR A 840 -5.34 -5.11 13.63
C THR A 840 -6.54 -4.31 13.10
N GLU A 841 -6.89 -3.20 13.77
CA GLU A 841 -7.84 -2.23 13.22
C GLU A 841 -7.41 -1.62 11.87
N ASN A 842 -6.12 -1.70 11.51
CA ASN A 842 -5.55 -1.22 10.26
C ASN A 842 -5.35 -2.37 9.23
N GLY A 843 -5.95 -3.54 9.45
CA GLY A 843 -5.79 -4.73 8.61
C GLY A 843 -4.63 -5.63 9.05
N TRP A 844 -4.16 -6.48 8.13
CA TRP A 844 -2.99 -7.34 8.31
C TRP A 844 -1.71 -6.51 8.37
N ILE A 845 -1.14 -6.36 9.57
CA ILE A 845 0.14 -5.66 9.80
C ILE A 845 1.25 -6.68 9.95
N PHE A 846 2.34 -6.53 9.20
CA PHE A 846 3.53 -7.37 9.33
C PHE A 846 4.07 -7.30 10.76
N THR A 847 4.41 -8.46 11.33
CA THR A 847 4.99 -8.56 12.68
C THR A 847 6.19 -9.50 12.70
N THR A 848 7.11 -9.23 13.62
CA THR A 848 8.21 -10.13 14.00
C THR A 848 7.89 -10.90 15.29
N ASP A 849 6.65 -10.81 15.79
CA ASP A 849 6.11 -11.71 16.81
C ASP A 849 6.21 -13.15 16.30
N LYS A 850 7.28 -13.85 16.70
CA LYS A 850 7.43 -15.29 16.42
C LYS A 850 6.26 -16.05 17.05
N LEU A 851 5.99 -17.24 16.49
CA LEU A 851 5.12 -18.28 17.04
C LEU A 851 5.12 -18.23 18.58
N ASN A 852 3.94 -18.27 19.21
CA ASN A 852 3.77 -18.17 20.68
C ASN A 852 4.48 -19.33 21.40
N GLN A 853 5.79 -19.17 21.60
CA GLN A 853 6.66 -20.06 22.34
C GLN A 853 6.69 -19.60 23.80
N GLY A 854 6.47 -20.54 24.69
CA GLY A 854 6.58 -20.32 26.13
C GLY A 854 7.02 -21.59 26.83
N SER A 855 6.80 -21.61 28.13
CA SER A 855 6.95 -22.81 28.95
C SER A 855 5.83 -22.89 29.99
N MET A 856 5.69 -24.07 30.58
CA MET A 856 4.84 -24.31 31.75
C MET A 856 5.57 -25.24 32.71
N ILE A 857 5.43 -25.02 34.02
CA ILE A 857 5.99 -25.89 35.05
C ILE A 857 4.88 -26.82 35.52
N ASP A 858 5.13 -28.12 35.52
CA ASP A 858 4.20 -29.10 36.08
C ASP A 858 4.37 -29.15 37.61
N GLU A 859 3.49 -28.47 38.33
CA GLU A 859 3.49 -28.36 39.81
C GLU A 859 3.49 -29.72 40.55
N ARG A 860 3.31 -30.85 39.84
CA ARG A 860 3.30 -32.20 40.41
C ARG A 860 4.69 -32.84 40.50
N ASP A 861 5.64 -32.44 39.66
CA ASP A 861 7.03 -32.93 39.65
C ASP A 861 8.11 -31.84 39.50
N GLY A 862 7.71 -30.60 39.21
CA GLY A 862 8.60 -29.46 39.01
C GLY A 862 9.24 -29.38 37.62
N HIS A 863 8.85 -30.24 36.66
CA HIS A 863 9.44 -30.27 35.33
C HIS A 863 8.90 -29.12 34.46
N GLU A 864 9.79 -28.38 33.81
CA GLU A 864 9.44 -27.31 32.88
C GLU A 864 9.34 -27.85 31.45
N TYR A 865 8.13 -27.80 30.87
CA TYR A 865 7.86 -28.21 29.49
C TYR A 865 7.71 -26.98 28.59
N LYS A 866 8.35 -26.97 27.42
CA LYS A 866 8.12 -25.95 26.39
C LYS A 866 6.70 -26.06 25.82
N THR A 867 6.12 -24.92 25.46
CA THR A 867 4.78 -24.80 24.88
C THR A 867 4.81 -24.01 23.58
N ILE A 868 3.86 -24.31 22.69
CA ILE A 868 3.79 -23.77 21.35
C ILE A 868 2.34 -23.51 20.91
N GLY A 869 2.03 -22.26 20.51
CA GLY A 869 0.76 -21.91 19.89
C GLY A 869 0.75 -22.23 18.38
N ILE A 870 -0.15 -23.11 17.95
CA ILE A 870 -0.34 -23.50 16.54
C ILE A 870 -1.78 -23.14 16.14
N LYS A 871 -1.92 -21.94 15.55
CA LYS A 871 -3.20 -21.23 15.33
C LYS A 871 -4.02 -21.08 16.62
N SER A 872 -5.18 -21.73 16.68
CA SER A 872 -6.17 -21.77 17.76
C SER A 872 -5.66 -22.47 19.01
N GLN A 873 -4.84 -23.52 18.85
CA GLN A 873 -4.51 -24.46 19.91
C GLN A 873 -3.13 -24.17 20.52
N MET A 874 -3.01 -24.26 21.84
CA MET A 874 -1.72 -24.24 22.54
C MET A 874 -1.33 -25.66 22.95
N TRP A 875 -0.22 -26.15 22.42
CA TRP A 875 0.29 -27.50 22.62
C TRP A 875 1.53 -27.50 23.52
N MET A 876 1.79 -28.61 24.22
CA MET A 876 3.15 -28.93 24.65
C MET A 876 4.04 -29.17 23.41
N ALA A 877 5.23 -28.57 23.39
CA ALA A 877 6.25 -28.83 22.38
C ALA A 877 7.11 -30.07 22.73
N GLU A 878 7.11 -30.46 24.00
CA GLU A 878 7.83 -31.64 24.51
C GLU A 878 6.86 -32.75 24.93
N ASN A 879 7.37 -33.97 25.08
CA ASN A 879 6.57 -35.13 25.47
C ASN A 879 6.51 -35.20 27.01
N LEU A 880 5.36 -35.55 27.58
CA LEU A 880 5.18 -35.61 29.03
C LEU A 880 6.14 -36.63 29.67
N ASN A 881 6.87 -36.23 30.72
CA ASN A 881 7.84 -37.04 31.47
C ASN A 881 7.35 -37.35 32.91
N TYR A 882 6.13 -36.91 33.27
CA TYR A 882 5.53 -37.11 34.60
C TYR A 882 5.45 -38.60 35.00
N ALA A 883 6.04 -38.95 36.14
CA ALA A 883 6.14 -40.32 36.63
C ALA A 883 4.82 -40.86 37.19
N TYR A 884 3.93 -41.33 36.31
CA TYR A 884 2.69 -42.00 36.71
C TYR A 884 2.96 -43.45 37.16
N LEU A 885 3.19 -43.64 38.46
CA LEU A 885 3.65 -44.89 39.09
C LEU A 885 2.52 -45.79 39.62
N GLN A 886 1.30 -45.69 39.11
CA GLN A 886 0.22 -46.60 39.54
C GLN A 886 0.45 -48.01 38.97
N PRO A 887 0.49 -49.08 39.79
CA PRO A 887 0.65 -50.45 39.31
C PRO A 887 -0.60 -50.95 38.60
N THR A 888 -0.43 -51.95 37.74
CA THR A 888 -1.53 -52.71 37.12
C THR A 888 -1.57 -54.14 37.70
N LYS A 889 -2.51 -54.97 37.24
CA LYS A 889 -2.57 -56.39 37.62
C LYS A 889 -1.32 -57.20 37.22
N SER A 890 -0.53 -56.72 36.26
CA SER A 890 0.57 -57.46 35.63
C SER A 890 1.87 -56.67 35.47
N LEU A 891 1.90 -55.40 35.87
CA LEU A 891 3.04 -54.49 35.75
C LEU A 891 3.13 -53.64 37.02
N ASP A 892 4.35 -53.39 37.47
CA ASP A 892 4.71 -52.57 38.65
C ASP A 892 4.44 -51.07 38.47
N SER A 893 4.53 -50.58 37.23
CA SER A 893 4.17 -49.23 36.82
C SER A 893 3.12 -49.26 35.69
N SER A 894 2.59 -48.09 35.35
CA SER A 894 1.82 -47.83 34.12
C SER A 894 2.38 -46.68 33.26
N SER A 895 3.55 -46.15 33.63
CA SER A 895 4.43 -45.31 32.79
C SER A 895 5.88 -45.83 32.78
N PHE A 896 6.56 -45.72 31.65
CA PHE A 896 7.88 -46.33 31.41
C PHE A 896 8.79 -45.38 30.61
N CYS A 897 10.09 -45.35 30.91
CA CYS A 897 11.08 -44.82 29.98
C CYS A 897 11.35 -45.86 28.87
N TYR A 898 11.73 -45.42 27.66
CA TYR A 898 12.09 -46.37 26.60
C TYR A 898 13.27 -47.27 27.03
N ASN A 899 13.14 -48.58 26.81
CA ASN A 899 14.10 -49.61 27.27
C ASN A 899 14.44 -49.54 28.78
N ASN A 900 13.58 -48.90 29.59
CA ASN A 900 13.78 -48.63 31.02
C ASN A 900 15.04 -47.81 31.40
N SER A 901 15.66 -47.05 30.48
CA SER A 901 16.76 -46.12 30.86
C SER A 901 16.24 -44.71 31.12
N ILE A 902 16.76 -44.04 32.16
CA ILE A 902 16.39 -42.66 32.49
C ILE A 902 16.82 -41.67 31.40
N ASP A 903 17.94 -41.91 30.72
CA ASP A 903 18.42 -41.05 29.62
C ASP A 903 17.39 -40.96 28.48
N PHE A 904 16.62 -42.03 28.25
CA PHE A 904 15.53 -42.02 27.28
C PHE A 904 14.27 -41.33 27.79
N CYS A 905 14.03 -41.26 29.10
CA CYS A 905 13.00 -40.36 29.65
C CYS A 905 13.36 -38.90 29.39
N GLU A 906 14.62 -38.50 29.66
CA GLU A 906 15.07 -37.12 29.40
C GLU A 906 15.14 -36.78 27.89
N THR A 907 15.36 -37.77 27.02
CA THR A 907 15.41 -37.55 25.56
C THR A 907 14.03 -37.58 24.89
N TYR A 908 13.10 -38.40 25.37
CA TYR A 908 11.85 -38.72 24.66
C TYR A 908 10.56 -38.56 25.47
N GLY A 909 10.64 -38.22 26.76
CA GLY A 909 9.54 -38.31 27.71
C GLY A 909 9.17 -39.76 28.06
N ARG A 910 8.00 -39.94 28.69
CA ARG A 910 7.50 -41.26 29.10
C ARG A 910 6.50 -41.86 28.12
N LEU A 911 6.51 -43.18 28.09
CA LEU A 911 5.51 -44.01 27.46
C LEU A 911 4.47 -44.44 28.51
N TYR A 912 3.21 -44.08 28.32
CA TYR A 912 2.09 -44.36 29.22
C TYR A 912 1.20 -45.45 28.64
N LEU A 913 0.71 -46.37 29.48
CA LEU A 913 -0.46 -47.18 29.10
C LEU A 913 -1.65 -46.25 28.88
N TRP A 914 -2.58 -46.59 27.97
CA TRP A 914 -3.76 -45.74 27.75
C TRP A 914 -4.57 -45.51 29.04
N SER A 915 -4.66 -46.53 29.91
CA SER A 915 -5.30 -46.42 31.23
C SER A 915 -4.59 -45.44 32.19
N ALA A 916 -3.28 -45.22 32.03
CA ALA A 916 -2.57 -44.15 32.74
C ALA A 916 -2.83 -42.80 32.08
N ALA A 917 -2.78 -42.73 30.75
CA ALA A 917 -2.98 -41.49 29.98
C ALA A 917 -4.32 -40.80 30.30
N ILE A 918 -5.41 -41.56 30.47
CA ILE A 918 -6.74 -41.03 30.85
C ILE A 918 -6.99 -40.88 32.36
N ASP A 919 -6.04 -41.28 33.22
CA ASP A 919 -6.26 -41.60 34.65
C ASP A 919 -7.51 -42.46 34.90
N SER A 920 -7.42 -43.75 34.59
CA SER A 920 -8.52 -44.70 34.83
C SER A 920 -8.85 -44.89 36.32
N VAL A 921 -7.99 -44.46 37.25
CA VAL A 921 -8.24 -44.56 38.70
C VAL A 921 -9.20 -43.44 39.14
N TYR A 922 -9.00 -42.22 38.64
CA TYR A 922 -9.97 -41.13 38.78
C TYR A 922 -11.35 -41.53 38.25
N TRP A 923 -11.43 -42.07 37.03
CA TRP A 923 -12.72 -42.49 36.44
C TRP A 923 -13.38 -43.64 37.21
N ALA A 924 -12.62 -44.60 37.74
CA ALA A 924 -13.16 -45.69 38.55
C ALA A 924 -13.83 -45.16 39.84
N ASN A 925 -13.30 -44.10 40.45
CA ASN A 925 -13.93 -43.43 41.60
C ASN A 925 -15.23 -42.69 41.22
N GLN A 926 -15.38 -42.29 39.96
CA GLN A 926 -16.64 -41.76 39.40
C GLN A 926 -17.58 -42.88 38.90
N GLY A 927 -17.26 -44.15 39.15
CA GLY A 927 -18.06 -45.31 38.75
C GLY A 927 -17.83 -45.81 37.31
N LEU A 928 -16.88 -45.23 36.57
CA LEU A 928 -16.60 -45.56 35.17
C LEU A 928 -15.30 -46.40 35.06
N VAL A 929 -15.43 -47.68 34.73
CA VAL A 929 -14.28 -48.62 34.65
C VAL A 929 -13.69 -48.65 33.25
N CYS A 930 -12.66 -47.82 33.00
CA CYS A 930 -11.95 -47.74 31.73
C CYS A 930 -10.68 -48.60 31.68
N GLY A 931 -10.33 -49.08 30.48
CA GLY A 931 -9.09 -49.82 30.23
C GLY A 931 -9.18 -50.71 28.99
N TYR A 932 -8.32 -51.71 28.92
CA TYR A 932 -8.35 -52.75 27.88
C TYR A 932 -9.60 -53.63 27.97
N ALA A 933 -10.20 -53.98 26.83
CA ALA A 933 -11.49 -54.67 26.71
C ALA A 933 -12.67 -53.89 27.35
N LYS A 934 -12.60 -52.55 27.30
CA LYS A 934 -13.64 -51.62 27.76
C LYS A 934 -13.69 -50.36 26.91
N LEU A 935 -14.76 -50.21 26.13
CA LEU A 935 -15.20 -48.93 25.60
C LEU A 935 -15.55 -48.00 26.78
N CYS A 936 -14.89 -46.85 26.83
CA CYS A 936 -15.37 -45.69 27.60
C CYS A 936 -15.87 -44.59 26.66
N SER A 937 -16.70 -43.71 27.21
CA SER A 937 -17.19 -42.50 26.56
C SER A 937 -17.19 -41.40 27.62
N PHE A 938 -16.59 -40.26 27.30
CA PHE A 938 -16.40 -39.14 28.21
C PHE A 938 -17.28 -37.96 27.75
N THR A 939 -17.93 -37.28 28.68
CA THR A 939 -18.85 -36.17 28.35
C THR A 939 -18.17 -34.81 28.27
N ASN A 940 -16.95 -34.70 28.80
CA ASN A 940 -16.13 -33.50 28.91
C ASN A 940 -14.69 -33.83 28.47
N ARG A 941 -13.83 -32.81 28.29
CA ARG A 941 -12.38 -32.99 28.14
C ARG A 941 -11.79 -33.84 29.28
N VAL A 942 -10.82 -34.69 28.93
CA VAL A 942 -10.18 -35.62 29.87
C VAL A 942 -8.78 -35.10 30.21
N LYS A 943 -8.63 -34.51 31.40
CA LYS A 943 -7.31 -34.13 31.94
C LYS A 943 -6.35 -35.33 31.94
N GLY A 944 -6.80 -36.44 32.53
CA GLY A 944 -6.03 -37.66 32.66
C GLY A 944 -4.67 -37.40 33.31
N VAL A 945 -3.59 -37.85 32.66
CA VAL A 945 -2.22 -37.67 33.14
C VAL A 945 -1.65 -36.25 32.94
N CYS A 946 -2.33 -35.38 32.19
CA CYS A 946 -1.89 -33.99 31.96
C CYS A 946 -1.96 -33.13 33.26
N PRO A 947 -1.16 -32.04 33.33
CA PRO A 947 -1.24 -31.07 34.44
C PRO A 947 -2.57 -30.31 34.43
N ASP A 948 -2.88 -29.58 35.51
CA ASP A 948 -4.11 -28.79 35.59
C ASP A 948 -4.11 -27.63 34.58
N GLY A 949 -5.24 -27.41 33.90
CA GLY A 949 -5.36 -26.50 32.75
C GLY A 949 -4.89 -27.10 31.41
N TRP A 950 -4.60 -28.40 31.35
CA TRP A 950 -4.20 -29.14 30.15
C TRP A 950 -4.90 -30.49 30.06
N HIS A 951 -5.25 -30.94 28.86
CA HIS A 951 -5.95 -32.22 28.64
C HIS A 951 -5.25 -33.14 27.63
N LEU A 952 -5.58 -34.43 27.73
CA LEU A 952 -5.22 -35.41 26.70
C LEU A 952 -6.04 -35.09 25.44
N PRO A 953 -5.44 -34.97 24.24
CA PRO A 953 -6.16 -34.49 23.05
C PRO A 953 -7.19 -35.50 22.55
N THR A 954 -8.24 -35.00 21.89
CA THR A 954 -9.14 -35.80 21.07
C THR A 954 -8.60 -36.00 19.65
N GLN A 955 -9.19 -36.95 18.91
CA GLN A 955 -8.94 -37.17 17.49
C GLN A 955 -9.30 -35.94 16.65
N ASN A 956 -10.30 -35.15 17.08
CA ASN A 956 -10.67 -33.90 16.42
C ASN A 956 -9.59 -32.82 16.61
N GLU A 957 -9.08 -32.64 17.83
CA GLU A 957 -8.00 -31.68 18.10
C GLU A 957 -6.69 -32.09 17.37
N TRP A 958 -6.40 -33.39 17.28
CA TRP A 958 -5.32 -33.92 16.44
C TRP A 958 -5.52 -33.69 14.93
N ILE A 959 -6.76 -33.85 14.41
CA ILE A 959 -7.11 -33.55 13.01
C ILE A 959 -6.98 -32.06 12.73
N GLU A 960 -7.44 -31.21 13.65
CA GLU A 960 -7.29 -29.75 13.56
C GLU A 960 -5.80 -29.35 13.51
N LEU A 961 -4.95 -29.91 14.38
CA LEU A 961 -3.49 -29.68 14.32
C LEU A 961 -2.91 -30.06 12.94
N ALA A 962 -3.26 -31.24 12.42
CA ALA A 962 -2.75 -31.70 11.13
C ALA A 962 -3.19 -30.80 9.96
N ASN A 963 -4.46 -30.40 9.93
CA ASN A 963 -5.00 -29.43 8.98
C ASN A 963 -4.40 -28.02 9.17
N ASN A 964 -3.94 -27.71 10.39
CA ASN A 964 -3.34 -26.42 10.71
C ASN A 964 -1.89 -26.29 10.24
N VAL A 965 -1.14 -27.39 10.18
CA VAL A 965 0.24 -27.39 9.66
C VAL A 965 0.34 -27.63 8.15
N ASP A 966 -0.62 -28.34 7.54
CA ASP A 966 -0.73 -28.48 6.08
C ASP A 966 -2.18 -28.21 5.58
N PRO A 967 -2.51 -26.94 5.30
CA PRO A 967 -3.87 -26.55 4.91
C PRO A 967 -4.24 -26.92 3.46
N ASN A 968 -3.35 -27.54 2.68
CA ASN A 968 -3.60 -27.82 1.25
C ASN A 968 -4.50 -29.03 0.99
N GLN A 969 -4.80 -29.85 2.02
CA GLN A 969 -5.37 -31.20 1.85
C GLN A 969 -6.73 -31.37 2.55
N SER A 970 -7.80 -30.96 1.86
CA SER A 970 -9.18 -30.95 2.35
C SER A 970 -9.88 -32.32 2.40
N SER A 971 -9.21 -33.41 2.83
CA SER A 971 -9.87 -34.69 3.14
C SER A 971 -9.01 -35.71 3.94
N ILE A 972 -8.90 -35.56 5.26
CA ILE A 972 -8.39 -36.64 6.14
C ILE A 972 -9.50 -37.67 6.43
N TRP A 973 -10.10 -38.28 5.40
CA TRP A 973 -11.04 -39.40 5.55
C TRP A 973 -10.93 -40.42 4.41
N ASN A 974 -10.87 -41.70 4.79
CA ASN A 974 -10.82 -42.91 3.96
C ASN A 974 -9.44 -43.34 3.38
N THR A 975 -8.90 -44.43 3.94
CA THR A 975 -8.43 -45.68 3.28
C THR A 975 -7.50 -45.70 2.06
N GLN A 976 -7.08 -44.60 1.43
CA GLN A 976 -6.21 -44.66 0.24
C GLN A 976 -4.94 -43.78 0.36
N ARG A 977 -3.90 -44.14 -0.40
CA ARG A 977 -2.54 -43.57 -0.31
C ARG A 977 -2.41 -42.27 -1.11
N ASP A 978 -3.06 -41.21 -0.65
CA ASP A 978 -2.87 -39.90 -1.26
C ASP A 978 -1.57 -39.27 -0.70
N PHE A 979 -0.55 -39.20 -1.55
CA PHE A 979 0.86 -38.94 -1.20
C PHE A 979 1.17 -37.47 -0.82
N GLU A 980 0.15 -36.67 -0.58
CA GLU A 980 0.21 -35.21 -0.77
C GLU A 980 0.01 -34.37 0.50
N ASN A 981 -0.23 -34.97 1.67
CA ASN A 981 -0.16 -34.23 2.95
C ASN A 981 1.20 -34.44 3.65
N SER A 982 1.68 -33.36 4.24
CA SER A 982 3.05 -33.19 4.74
C SER A 982 3.15 -33.01 6.26
N ALA A 983 2.05 -33.15 7.00
CA ALA A 983 1.99 -32.85 8.43
C ALA A 983 3.01 -33.62 9.31
N SER A 984 3.44 -34.84 8.93
CA SER A 984 4.54 -35.54 9.60
C SER A 984 5.90 -34.92 9.25
N GLU A 985 6.12 -34.48 8.00
CA GLU A 985 7.33 -33.70 7.68
C GLU A 985 7.39 -32.35 8.42
N GLU A 986 6.25 -31.68 8.64
CA GLU A 986 6.20 -30.38 9.34
C GLU A 986 6.32 -30.48 10.87
N LEU A 987 5.76 -31.52 11.51
CA LEU A 987 5.68 -31.65 12.99
C LEU A 987 6.84 -32.43 13.65
N ARG A 988 7.53 -33.31 12.90
CA ARG A 988 8.68 -34.07 13.41
C ARG A 988 9.85 -33.13 13.75
N SER A 989 10.61 -33.49 14.79
CA SER A 989 11.87 -32.83 15.14
C SER A 989 12.89 -32.80 13.99
N THR A 990 13.74 -31.76 13.97
CA THR A 990 14.83 -31.58 12.99
C THR A 990 15.97 -32.59 13.12
N SER A 991 15.99 -33.39 14.18
CA SER A 991 16.97 -34.46 14.43
C SER A 991 16.35 -35.67 15.12
N GLY A 992 17.09 -36.78 15.16
CA GLY A 992 16.72 -38.00 15.86
C GLY A 992 16.05 -39.09 15.03
N TRP A 993 15.61 -38.80 13.80
CA TRP A 993 14.89 -39.78 12.96
C TRP A 993 15.83 -40.63 12.12
N PHE A 994 15.59 -41.93 12.08
CA PHE A 994 16.41 -42.91 11.36
C PHE A 994 15.99 -43.03 9.89
N ASN A 995 16.99 -43.05 9.00
CA ASN A 995 16.78 -43.24 7.57
C ASN A 995 16.61 -44.74 7.24
N ASN A 996 15.37 -45.12 6.92
CA ASN A 996 15.00 -46.49 6.54
C ASN A 996 15.25 -46.82 5.05
N GLY A 997 15.90 -45.92 4.30
CA GLY A 997 16.24 -46.08 2.88
C GLY A 997 15.17 -45.63 1.88
N TYR A 998 13.97 -45.22 2.34
CA TYR A 998 12.88 -44.78 1.46
C TYR A 998 12.75 -43.25 1.35
N THR A 999 13.28 -42.50 2.31
CA THR A 999 13.26 -41.03 2.34
C THR A 999 14.69 -40.48 2.38
N PRO A 1000 15.08 -39.52 1.51
CA PRO A 1000 16.42 -38.91 1.59
C PRO A 1000 16.64 -38.19 2.91
N GLU A 1001 15.65 -37.39 3.33
CA GLU A 1001 15.62 -36.65 4.59
C GLU A 1001 14.64 -37.35 5.57
N PRO A 1002 15.13 -38.02 6.64
CA PRO A 1002 14.27 -38.73 7.59
C PRO A 1002 13.68 -37.83 8.68
N ASN A 1003 14.37 -36.73 9.02
CA ASN A 1003 13.95 -35.77 10.04
C ASN A 1003 12.80 -34.89 9.54
N GLY A 1004 12.09 -34.22 10.45
CA GLY A 1004 11.17 -33.15 10.05
C GLY A 1004 11.86 -31.82 9.77
N LYS A 1005 11.07 -30.87 9.29
CA LYS A 1005 11.44 -29.44 9.22
C LYS A 1005 11.26 -28.74 10.57
N ASP A 1006 10.36 -29.27 11.41
CA ASP A 1006 9.90 -28.67 12.66
C ASP A 1006 9.43 -27.21 12.48
N THR A 1007 8.74 -26.95 11.36
CA THR A 1007 8.37 -25.59 10.88
C THR A 1007 7.59 -24.78 11.90
N TYR A 1008 6.89 -25.47 12.81
CA TYR A 1008 6.04 -24.86 13.83
C TYR A 1008 6.66 -24.91 15.24
N GLY A 1009 7.83 -25.53 15.45
CA GLY A 1009 8.40 -25.72 16.80
C GLY A 1009 7.60 -26.70 17.66
N PHE A 1010 7.10 -27.78 17.04
CA PHE A 1010 6.39 -28.87 17.71
C PHE A 1010 7.33 -29.99 18.15
N SER A 1011 8.51 -30.14 17.54
CA SER A 1011 9.62 -30.98 18.02
C SER A 1011 9.23 -32.42 18.37
N ALA A 1012 8.33 -33.04 17.61
CA ALA A 1012 7.91 -34.42 17.89
C ALA A 1012 9.09 -35.39 17.70
N MET A 1013 9.53 -35.98 18.82
CA MET A 1013 10.62 -36.96 18.88
C MET A 1013 10.14 -38.40 18.64
N PRO A 1014 10.95 -39.25 17.97
CA PRO A 1014 10.60 -40.63 17.61
C PRO A 1014 10.82 -41.62 18.76
N ALA A 1015 10.00 -41.49 19.81
CA ALA A 1015 10.07 -42.29 21.03
C ALA A 1015 9.73 -43.79 20.85
N GLY A 1016 9.18 -44.18 19.69
CA GLY A 1016 8.67 -45.53 19.47
C GLY A 1016 7.51 -45.88 20.42
N GLY A 1017 7.52 -47.12 20.93
CA GLY A 1017 6.54 -47.58 21.91
C GLY A 1017 6.98 -48.83 22.67
N ARG A 1018 6.24 -49.17 23.73
CA ARG A 1018 6.39 -50.41 24.51
C ARG A 1018 5.24 -51.34 24.16
N VAL A 1019 5.52 -52.40 23.39
CA VAL A 1019 4.52 -53.28 22.77
C VAL A 1019 4.76 -54.72 23.20
N GLU A 1020 3.72 -55.41 23.69
CA GLU A 1020 3.85 -56.75 24.31
C GLU A 1020 4.47 -57.80 23.37
N ASN A 1021 4.29 -57.66 22.05
CA ASN A 1021 4.81 -58.58 21.03
C ASN A 1021 6.05 -58.06 20.27
N CYS A 1022 6.66 -56.95 20.69
CA CYS A 1022 7.90 -56.48 20.07
C CYS A 1022 9.13 -57.25 20.57
N GLY A 1023 10.00 -57.65 19.63
CA GLY A 1023 11.20 -58.42 19.92
C GLY A 1023 12.21 -57.68 20.81
N GLY A 1024 13.00 -58.43 21.59
CA GLY A 1024 13.88 -57.87 22.60
C GLY A 1024 13.14 -57.62 23.91
N ASN A 1025 13.29 -56.44 24.50
CA ASN A 1025 12.77 -56.10 25.83
C ASN A 1025 11.30 -55.62 25.82
N GLY A 1026 10.54 -55.85 24.74
CA GLY A 1026 9.17 -55.32 24.57
C GLY A 1026 9.10 -53.82 24.22
N PHE A 1027 10.18 -53.26 23.69
CA PHE A 1027 10.28 -51.86 23.21
C PHE A 1027 10.72 -51.85 21.74
N CYS A 1028 10.14 -50.97 20.92
CA CYS A 1028 10.39 -50.93 19.48
C CYS A 1028 10.07 -49.57 18.83
N TYR A 1029 10.54 -49.40 17.59
CA TYR A 1029 10.31 -48.23 16.72
C TYR A 1029 10.93 -46.90 17.17
N GLU A 1030 11.87 -46.92 18.12
CA GLU A 1030 12.78 -45.79 18.39
C GLU A 1030 13.40 -45.29 17.08
N LYS A 1031 13.44 -43.98 16.88
CA LYS A 1031 13.93 -43.30 15.66
C LYS A 1031 13.12 -43.53 14.39
N GLU A 1032 12.19 -44.48 14.35
CA GLU A 1032 11.33 -44.73 13.18
C GLU A 1032 9.95 -44.08 13.29
N LEU A 1033 9.35 -44.09 14.49
CA LEU A 1033 7.97 -43.67 14.76
C LEU A 1033 7.84 -42.81 16.02
N ALA A 1034 6.95 -41.82 15.98
CA ALA A 1034 6.40 -41.17 17.16
C ALA A 1034 4.92 -41.51 17.25
N TYR A 1035 4.45 -41.84 18.45
CA TYR A 1035 3.07 -42.23 18.74
C TYR A 1035 2.56 -41.40 19.92
N PHE A 1036 1.43 -40.73 19.75
CA PHE A 1036 0.77 -39.94 20.79
C PHE A 1036 -0.67 -40.42 21.01
N TRP A 1037 -1.07 -40.61 22.26
CA TRP A 1037 -2.43 -41.06 22.57
C TRP A 1037 -3.52 -40.03 22.24
N SER A 1038 -4.70 -40.54 21.87
CA SER A 1038 -5.98 -39.83 21.93
C SER A 1038 -6.83 -40.31 23.12
N VAL A 1039 -7.78 -39.48 23.54
CA VAL A 1039 -8.90 -39.86 24.41
C VAL A 1039 -9.84 -40.85 23.71
N ASP A 1040 -10.06 -40.68 22.39
CA ASP A 1040 -11.03 -41.47 21.63
C ASP A 1040 -10.63 -42.95 21.52
N ASN A 1041 -11.59 -43.85 21.71
CA ASN A 1041 -11.29 -45.27 21.87
C ASN A 1041 -12.40 -46.25 21.45
N GLU A 1042 -12.02 -47.51 21.25
CA GLU A 1042 -12.90 -48.68 21.13
C GLU A 1042 -12.76 -49.57 22.40
N ASP A 1043 -13.17 -50.85 22.35
CA ASP A 1043 -13.01 -51.79 23.47
C ASP A 1043 -11.53 -52.13 23.75
N TYR A 1044 -10.80 -52.58 22.72
CA TYR A 1044 -9.42 -53.07 22.84
C TYR A 1044 -8.38 -52.02 22.45
N PHE A 1045 -8.78 -51.06 21.62
CA PHE A 1045 -7.92 -50.05 21.01
C PHE A 1045 -8.24 -48.66 21.53
N ALA A 1046 -7.25 -47.77 21.55
CA ALA A 1046 -7.46 -46.33 21.57
C ALA A 1046 -6.80 -45.72 20.33
N TYR A 1047 -7.35 -44.62 19.83
CA TYR A 1047 -6.80 -43.98 18.65
C TYR A 1047 -5.49 -43.24 18.99
N ASP A 1048 -4.63 -43.08 17.99
CA ASP A 1048 -3.32 -42.46 18.13
C ASP A 1048 -3.01 -41.50 16.98
N MET A 1049 -2.21 -40.48 17.28
CA MET A 1049 -1.50 -39.68 16.30
C MET A 1049 -0.11 -40.29 16.09
N ARG A 1050 0.13 -40.86 14.91
CA ARG A 1050 1.44 -41.39 14.50
C ARG A 1050 2.12 -40.53 13.45
N LEU A 1051 3.39 -40.21 13.72
CA LEU A 1051 4.35 -39.65 12.76
C LEU A 1051 5.44 -40.70 12.44
N SER A 1052 6.07 -40.64 11.27
CA SER A 1052 7.02 -41.67 10.80
C SER A 1052 8.12 -41.10 9.92
N SER A 1053 9.37 -41.60 10.00
CA SER A 1053 10.43 -41.21 9.05
C SER A 1053 10.15 -41.65 7.61
N GLY A 1054 9.37 -42.73 7.42
CA GLY A 1054 9.07 -43.31 6.10
C GLY A 1054 7.97 -42.62 5.30
N PHE A 1055 7.16 -41.74 5.92
CA PHE A 1055 6.03 -41.09 5.26
C PHE A 1055 5.89 -39.62 5.70
N LYS A 1056 5.51 -38.75 4.74
CA LYS A 1056 5.29 -37.32 5.00
C LYS A 1056 3.96 -37.01 5.69
N TYR A 1057 2.99 -37.93 5.66
CA TYR A 1057 1.67 -37.72 6.23
C TYR A 1057 1.57 -38.11 7.71
N ALA A 1058 0.72 -37.39 8.44
CA ALA A 1058 0.33 -37.75 9.80
C ALA A 1058 -0.83 -38.78 9.79
N SER A 1059 -0.89 -39.66 10.79
CA SER A 1059 -1.77 -40.84 10.80
C SER A 1059 -2.60 -40.89 12.09
N ILE A 1060 -3.85 -40.42 12.04
CA ILE A 1060 -4.71 -40.11 13.21
C ILE A 1060 -5.87 -41.11 13.42
N LEU A 1061 -6.06 -42.01 12.45
CA LEU A 1061 -7.03 -43.12 12.49
C LEU A 1061 -6.34 -44.45 12.82
N GLY A 1062 -5.10 -44.40 13.33
CA GLY A 1062 -4.43 -45.57 13.89
C GLY A 1062 -5.11 -45.94 15.20
N GLY A 1063 -5.31 -47.24 15.45
CA GLY A 1063 -5.79 -47.75 16.73
C GLY A 1063 -4.73 -48.67 17.34
N GLN A 1064 -4.13 -48.27 18.46
CA GLN A 1064 -3.17 -49.11 19.19
C GLN A 1064 -3.85 -49.81 20.37
N TYR A 1065 -3.35 -50.99 20.76
CA TYR A 1065 -3.93 -51.70 21.90
C TYR A 1065 -3.69 -50.94 23.20
N LYS A 1066 -4.74 -50.78 24.03
CA LYS A 1066 -4.71 -50.04 25.31
C LYS A 1066 -3.74 -50.60 26.38
N LYS A 1067 -3.11 -51.76 26.11
CA LYS A 1067 -2.14 -52.47 26.95
C LYS A 1067 -0.67 -52.21 26.56
N ASP A 1068 -0.45 -51.62 25.39
CA ASP A 1068 0.86 -51.12 24.97
C ASP A 1068 1.05 -49.69 25.53
N ALA A 1069 2.26 -49.13 25.48
CA ALA A 1069 2.55 -47.79 25.98
C ALA A 1069 3.17 -46.87 24.92
N TYR A 1070 2.65 -45.65 24.82
CA TYR A 1070 3.06 -44.61 23.87
C TYR A 1070 3.13 -43.23 24.55
N SER A 1071 3.64 -42.22 23.85
CA SER A 1071 3.87 -40.89 24.44
C SER A 1071 2.55 -40.16 24.71
N VAL A 1072 2.59 -39.22 25.65
CA VAL A 1072 1.51 -38.24 25.87
C VAL A 1072 2.05 -36.85 25.58
N ARG A 1073 1.19 -36.03 24.99
CA ARG A 1073 1.42 -34.61 24.70
C ARG A 1073 0.07 -33.90 24.87
N CYS A 1074 0.04 -32.87 25.70
CA CYS A 1074 -1.21 -32.24 26.13
C CYS A 1074 -1.52 -30.98 25.31
N VAL A 1075 -2.81 -30.66 25.21
CA VAL A 1075 -3.32 -29.36 24.73
C VAL A 1075 -3.75 -28.55 25.95
N LYS A 1076 -3.58 -27.23 25.94
CA LYS A 1076 -4.10 -26.35 26.98
C LYS A 1076 -5.63 -26.27 26.87
N ASP A 1077 -6.31 -26.15 28.01
CA ASP A 1077 -7.72 -25.79 28.04
C ASP A 1077 -7.95 -24.34 27.53
N ASP A 1078 -9.03 -24.14 26.78
CA ASP A 1078 -9.55 -22.82 26.42
C ASP A 1078 -10.21 -22.14 27.64
N GLU A 1079 -10.14 -20.81 27.73
CA GLU A 1079 -10.69 -19.98 28.83
C GLU A 1079 -12.18 -19.59 28.64
#